data_AF-F3ZFU2-F1
#
_entry.id   AF-F3ZFU2-F1
#
_cell.length_a   1.000
_cell.length_b   1.000
_cell.length_c   1.000
_cell.angle_alpha   90.00
_cell.angle_beta   90.00
_cell.angle_gamma   90.00
#
_symmetry.space_group_name_H-M   'P 1'
#
loop_
_entity.id
_entity.type
_entity.pdbx_description
1 polymer ?
#
loop_
_entity_poly.entity_id
_entity_poly.type
_entity_poly.pdbx_seq_one_letter_code
_entity_poly.pdbx_strand_id
1 'polypeptide(L)'
;MGVVVLALAATLLAFVQTAAHAAPVLLSQNKNVTSSSVENVGTPASNAVDGDNGTRWSSAASDPQWITVDLGATRAVSQVVLRWETAYAKAYRVEFSTDNQNWTSKYSTTTSNGGNETLNVSGNARYVRVYGTQRATQWGYSLWEFQVFGEDGGSNPGGPITGGGDLGPNVKVFDPSTPNIQGQVDSIFQQQESAQFGNGRYQLLFKPGTYNNLNVQLGFYTSISGLGLKPDDTNFNGDVTVDAGWFNGNATQNFWRSAENLAIKPVSGDDRWAVAQAAPFRRMHIKGGLNLAPAGYGWASGGYIADSKIDGTVGPYSQQQWYTRDSSVGGWTNAVWNMVFSGVEGAPAQSFPNPPYTTLNNTPVSREKPFLYLDGNDYKVFVPAKRENARGVSWAGTPQGQSVPLNQFYVAKPGVSADTLNQALDQGLNLLFTPGIYHLNKTVNVNRANTVVLGLGYATLIPDNGVTAMKVADVDGVKLAGFLLDAGAVNSPSLLEVGTAGSHVDHAANPTSVQDVFARVGGAGPGKVTTAFVVNSDDTIIDHTWIWRADHGAGVGWETNRADYGLTVNGNDVLATGLFVEHFNKYDVQWNGERGRTIFFQNEKAYDAPNQAAIQNGSIQGYAAYKVADSVTTHEGWGLGSYCNYTADPGIKQDHGFQAPVKPGVKFHDLLVVSLGGMGQYNHVINNTGGATSGTSTVPSTVTSFP
;
A
#
# COMPACT_ATOMS: atom_id res chain seq x y z
N MET A 1 -54.80 33.56 55.61
CA MET A 1 -54.30 32.27 55.07
C MET A 1 -52.88 32.52 54.61
N GLY A 2 -51.90 31.87 55.24
CA GLY A 2 -50.48 32.09 55.00
C GLY A 2 -49.99 31.40 53.73
N VAL A 3 -48.95 31.98 53.13
CA VAL A 3 -48.09 31.29 52.16
C VAL A 3 -46.65 31.51 52.62
N VAL A 4 -46.08 30.45 53.17
CA VAL A 4 -44.67 30.37 53.58
C VAL A 4 -43.87 29.87 52.39
N VAL A 5 -42.85 30.62 52.01
CA VAL A 5 -41.83 30.25 51.03
C VAL A 5 -40.85 29.29 51.70
N LEU A 6 -40.71 28.07 51.17
CA LEU A 6 -39.70 27.09 51.59
C LEU A 6 -38.67 26.93 50.46
N ALA A 7 -37.44 27.36 50.73
CA ALA A 7 -36.28 27.12 49.90
C ALA A 7 -35.83 25.65 50.04
N LEU A 8 -35.64 24.96 48.91
CA LEU A 8 -35.01 23.64 48.85
C LEU A 8 -33.56 23.80 48.42
N ALA A 9 -32.62 23.45 49.30
CA ALA A 9 -31.20 23.34 48.99
C ALA A 9 -30.93 22.01 48.26
N ALA A 10 -30.33 22.05 47.08
CA ALA A 10 -29.82 20.88 46.37
C ALA A 10 -28.33 20.72 46.65
N THR A 11 -27.96 19.70 47.41
CA THR A 11 -26.57 19.25 47.61
C THR A 11 -26.09 18.47 46.40
N LEU A 12 -25.06 18.98 45.72
CA LEU A 12 -24.36 18.32 44.62
C LEU A 12 -23.38 17.27 45.19
N LEU A 13 -23.70 15.98 45.06
CA LEU A 13 -22.76 14.88 45.31
C LEU A 13 -21.89 14.70 44.06
N ALA A 14 -20.62 15.11 44.14
CA ALA A 14 -19.62 14.79 43.13
C ALA A 14 -19.25 13.30 43.24
N PHE A 15 -19.69 12.49 42.28
CA PHE A 15 -19.15 11.16 42.08
C PHE A 15 -17.76 11.28 41.45
N VAL A 16 -16.73 10.96 42.22
CA VAL A 16 -15.40 10.67 41.66
C VAL A 16 -15.51 9.34 40.94
N GLN A 17 -15.64 9.37 39.61
CA GLN A 17 -15.44 8.17 38.79
C GLN A 17 -13.98 7.76 38.90
N THR A 18 -13.70 6.69 39.64
CA THR A 18 -12.43 5.97 39.49
C THR A 18 -12.43 5.32 38.12
N ALA A 19 -11.50 5.73 37.25
CA ALA A 19 -11.25 5.05 35.99
C ALA A 19 -10.98 3.56 36.27
N ALA A 20 -11.71 2.66 35.60
CA ALA A 20 -11.42 1.25 35.62
C ALA A 20 -10.08 1.03 34.89
N HIS A 21 -9.04 0.71 35.65
CA HIS A 21 -7.72 0.40 35.10
C HIS A 21 -7.77 -1.00 34.46
N ALA A 22 -7.44 -1.11 33.17
CA ALA A 22 -7.32 -2.40 32.50
C ALA A 22 -6.23 -3.25 33.20
N ALA A 23 -6.40 -4.58 33.20
CA ALA A 23 -5.38 -5.48 33.75
C ALA A 23 -4.06 -5.32 32.96
N PRO A 24 -2.89 -5.28 33.62
CA PRO A 24 -1.60 -5.17 32.94
C PRO A 24 -1.38 -6.30 31.91
N VAL A 25 -0.93 -5.95 30.71
CA VAL A 25 -0.61 -6.88 29.61
C VAL A 25 0.81 -7.42 29.79
N LEU A 26 1.04 -8.72 29.54
CA LEU A 26 2.37 -9.33 29.56
C LEU A 26 3.16 -8.93 28.31
N LEU A 27 4.21 -8.12 28.48
CA LEU A 27 5.00 -7.51 27.41
C LEU A 27 6.27 -8.30 27.02
N SER A 28 6.82 -9.12 27.94
CA SER A 28 8.11 -9.81 27.73
C SER A 28 8.03 -11.14 27.01
N GLN A 29 6.84 -11.74 26.89
CA GLN A 29 6.64 -13.07 26.32
C GLN A 29 7.19 -13.18 24.89
N ASN A 30 8.02 -14.18 24.63
CA ASN A 30 8.66 -14.46 23.33
C ASN A 30 9.45 -13.28 22.74
N LYS A 31 9.92 -12.36 23.58
CA LYS A 31 10.76 -11.23 23.16
C LYS A 31 12.23 -11.61 23.06
N ASN A 32 13.00 -10.78 22.38
CA ASN A 32 14.46 -10.96 22.30
C ASN A 32 15.08 -10.74 23.68
N VAL A 33 15.94 -11.68 24.10
CA VAL A 33 16.64 -11.64 25.38
C VAL A 33 18.14 -11.77 25.17
N THR A 34 18.91 -10.99 25.92
CA THR A 34 20.37 -11.14 26.02
C THR A 34 20.76 -11.33 27.48
N SER A 35 21.87 -11.99 27.75
CA SER A 35 22.41 -12.17 29.09
C SER A 35 23.93 -12.02 29.09
N SER A 36 24.51 -11.81 30.28
CA SER A 36 25.95 -11.77 30.46
C SER A 36 26.63 -13.11 30.20
N SER A 37 25.93 -14.21 30.49
CA SER A 37 26.41 -15.57 30.25
C SER A 37 25.25 -16.58 30.25
N VAL A 38 25.58 -17.82 29.92
CA VAL A 38 24.73 -19.01 30.07
C VAL A 38 25.56 -20.10 30.76
N GLU A 39 24.95 -20.89 31.63
CA GLU A 39 25.60 -22.03 32.31
C GLU A 39 26.00 -23.11 31.31
N ASN A 40 25.10 -23.41 30.35
CA ASN A 40 25.29 -24.34 29.26
C ASN A 40 24.22 -24.13 28.17
N VAL A 41 24.31 -24.88 27.07
CA VAL A 41 23.41 -24.77 25.90
C VAL A 41 21.94 -25.08 26.24
N GLY A 42 21.66 -25.85 27.29
CA GLY A 42 20.29 -26.21 27.71
C GLY A 42 19.59 -25.17 28.58
N THR A 43 20.26 -24.08 28.96
CA THR A 43 19.69 -23.02 29.82
C THR A 43 19.84 -21.61 29.21
N PRO A 44 19.48 -21.41 27.93
CA PRO A 44 19.63 -20.13 27.25
C PRO A 44 18.73 -19.04 27.88
N ALA A 45 19.08 -17.78 27.64
CA ALA A 45 18.33 -16.62 28.15
C ALA A 45 16.87 -16.56 27.66
N SER A 46 16.60 -17.11 26.47
CA SER A 46 15.26 -17.21 25.90
C SER A 46 14.28 -18.01 26.77
N ASN A 47 14.78 -18.98 27.53
CA ASN A 47 13.93 -19.80 28.40
C ASN A 47 13.32 -19.03 29.57
N ALA A 48 13.80 -17.83 29.88
CA ALA A 48 13.20 -17.01 30.93
C ALA A 48 12.00 -16.19 30.42
N VAL A 49 11.60 -16.29 29.16
CA VAL A 49 10.48 -15.52 28.60
C VAL A 49 9.62 -16.36 27.62
N ASP A 50 9.76 -17.69 27.66
CA ASP A 50 9.12 -18.61 26.71
C ASP A 50 7.73 -19.08 27.17
N GLY A 51 7.34 -18.77 28.40
CA GLY A 51 6.04 -19.06 28.99
C GLY A 51 5.94 -20.47 29.55
N ASP A 52 7.04 -21.23 29.55
CA ASP A 52 7.11 -22.59 30.04
C ASP A 52 7.80 -22.63 31.41
N ASN A 53 7.04 -22.95 32.45
CA ASN A 53 7.57 -23.04 33.81
C ASN A 53 8.49 -24.26 34.04
N GLY A 54 8.71 -25.10 33.02
CA GLY A 54 9.62 -26.24 33.05
C GLY A 54 11.02 -25.96 32.47
N THR A 55 11.23 -24.80 31.83
CA THR A 55 12.50 -24.38 31.23
C THR A 55 13.07 -23.18 31.99
N ARG A 56 14.40 -23.04 32.02
CA ARG A 56 15.05 -21.93 32.76
C ARG A 56 16.23 -21.35 32.02
N TRP A 57 16.48 -20.07 32.25
CA TRP A 57 17.80 -19.47 32.07
C TRP A 57 18.67 -19.75 33.29
N SER A 58 19.97 -19.97 33.08
CA SER A 58 20.97 -20.05 34.15
C SER A 58 22.25 -19.32 33.72
N SER A 59 22.82 -18.50 34.59
CA SER A 59 24.10 -17.82 34.33
C SER A 59 25.31 -18.68 34.72
N ALA A 60 26.51 -18.25 34.34
CA ALA A 60 27.74 -18.71 34.99
C ALA A 60 27.72 -18.40 36.50
N ALA A 61 28.45 -19.22 37.28
CA ALA A 61 28.55 -19.11 38.74
C ALA A 61 29.53 -18.01 39.19
N SER A 62 29.27 -16.76 38.80
CA SER A 62 30.05 -15.59 39.21
C SER A 62 29.15 -14.37 39.42
N ASP A 63 29.69 -13.35 40.10
CA ASP A 63 29.02 -12.08 40.35
C ASP A 63 29.83 -10.93 39.74
N PRO A 64 29.21 -9.94 39.07
CA PRO A 64 27.79 -9.82 38.75
C PRO A 64 27.38 -10.59 37.48
N GLN A 65 26.07 -10.82 37.30
CA GLN A 65 25.47 -11.32 36.05
C GLN A 65 24.16 -10.59 35.77
N TRP A 66 23.69 -10.63 34.53
CA TRP A 66 22.46 -9.97 34.13
C TRP A 66 21.73 -10.69 33.01
N ILE A 67 20.43 -10.43 32.93
CA ILE A 67 19.53 -10.80 31.83
C ILE A 67 18.68 -9.59 31.45
N THR A 68 18.53 -9.34 30.14
CA THR A 68 17.86 -8.17 29.57
C THR A 68 16.87 -8.60 28.50
N VAL A 69 15.61 -8.15 28.61
CA VAL A 69 14.59 -8.31 27.58
C VAL A 69 14.41 -7.03 26.77
N ASP A 70 14.38 -7.13 25.43
CA ASP A 70 13.98 -6.04 24.51
C ASP A 70 12.49 -6.20 24.19
N LEU A 71 11.66 -5.30 24.71
CA LEU A 71 10.21 -5.28 24.48
C LEU A 71 9.84 -4.97 23.01
N GLY A 72 10.81 -4.59 22.18
CA GLY A 72 10.69 -4.26 20.76
C GLY A 72 10.48 -2.76 20.51
N ALA A 73 9.88 -2.06 21.48
CA ALA A 73 9.74 -0.61 21.51
C ALA A 73 9.53 -0.13 22.95
N THR A 74 9.67 1.18 23.20
CA THR A 74 9.41 1.75 24.52
C THR A 74 7.94 1.49 24.92
N ARG A 75 7.75 0.95 26.13
CA ARG A 75 6.44 0.64 26.74
C ARG A 75 6.37 1.26 28.14
N ALA A 76 5.16 1.61 28.56
CA ALA A 76 4.88 1.92 29.96
C ALA A 76 4.83 0.62 30.75
N VAL A 77 5.91 0.32 31.48
CA VAL A 77 5.99 -0.85 32.35
C VAL A 77 5.40 -0.48 33.71
N SER A 78 4.59 -1.38 34.25
CA SER A 78 3.90 -1.21 35.55
C SER A 78 4.25 -2.28 36.58
N GLN A 79 4.80 -3.42 36.14
CA GLN A 79 5.14 -4.52 37.03
C GLN A 79 6.20 -5.45 36.40
N VAL A 80 7.03 -6.05 37.26
CA VAL A 80 7.94 -7.14 36.90
C VAL A 80 7.67 -8.31 37.85
N VAL A 81 7.49 -9.51 37.29
CA VAL A 81 7.38 -10.76 38.05
C VAL A 81 8.60 -11.62 37.72
N LEU A 82 9.34 -12.00 38.77
CA LEU A 82 10.50 -12.88 38.68
C LEU A 82 10.15 -14.22 39.31
N ARG A 83 10.31 -15.30 38.56
CA ARG A 83 10.16 -16.66 39.08
C ARG A 83 11.52 -17.31 39.15
N TRP A 84 12.17 -17.16 40.30
CA TRP A 84 13.50 -17.70 40.53
C TRP A 84 13.48 -19.23 40.66
N GLU A 85 14.56 -19.86 40.23
CA GLU A 85 14.93 -21.21 40.68
C GLU A 85 15.50 -21.15 42.12
N THR A 86 15.82 -22.30 42.72
CA THR A 86 16.59 -22.41 43.98
C THR A 86 17.89 -21.57 43.93
N ALA A 87 18.53 -21.46 42.77
CA ALA A 87 19.72 -20.66 42.52
C ALA A 87 19.38 -19.20 42.15
N TYR A 88 18.89 -18.41 43.13
CA TYR A 88 18.42 -17.05 42.93
C TYR A 88 19.44 -15.94 43.28
N ALA A 89 19.11 -14.70 42.93
CA ALA A 89 19.88 -13.53 43.33
C ALA A 89 19.49 -13.03 44.73
N LYS A 90 20.42 -13.09 45.70
CA LYS A 90 20.20 -12.49 47.02
C LYS A 90 20.19 -10.96 46.96
N ALA A 91 21.10 -10.39 46.15
CA ALA A 91 21.15 -8.96 45.88
C ALA A 91 21.07 -8.69 44.38
N TYR A 92 20.11 -7.87 43.95
CA TYR A 92 19.92 -7.51 42.54
C TYR A 92 19.22 -6.15 42.37
N ARG A 93 19.26 -5.66 41.13
CA ARG A 93 18.50 -4.49 40.66
C ARG A 93 17.62 -4.85 39.48
N VAL A 94 16.45 -4.21 39.38
CA VAL A 94 15.69 -4.11 38.13
C VAL A 94 15.94 -2.73 37.55
N GLU A 95 16.34 -2.68 36.28
CA GLU A 95 16.78 -1.47 35.60
C GLU A 95 16.06 -1.30 34.27
N PHE A 96 15.67 -0.07 33.96
CA PHE A 96 14.99 0.29 32.71
C PHE A 96 15.92 1.11 31.83
N SER A 97 15.82 0.90 30.51
CA SER A 97 16.53 1.67 29.49
C SER A 97 15.68 1.82 28.23
N THR A 98 15.87 2.91 27.50
CA THR A 98 15.27 3.13 26.16
C THR A 98 16.26 2.88 25.02
N ASP A 99 17.56 2.79 25.32
CA ASP A 99 18.66 2.75 24.34
C ASP A 99 19.64 1.58 24.56
N ASN A 100 19.41 0.76 25.59
CA ASN A 100 20.27 -0.35 26.03
C ASN A 100 21.66 0.07 26.53
N GLN A 101 21.90 1.37 26.73
CA GLN A 101 23.18 1.94 27.14
C GLN A 101 23.08 2.67 28.48
N ASN A 102 22.05 3.52 28.62
CA ASN A 102 21.78 4.28 29.83
C ASN A 102 20.69 3.58 30.65
N TRP A 103 21.00 3.28 31.90
CA TRP A 103 20.15 2.45 32.76
C TRP A 103 19.72 3.20 34.01
N THR A 104 18.43 3.12 34.31
CA THR A 104 17.86 3.67 35.55
C THR A 104 17.36 2.53 36.43
N SER A 105 17.86 2.43 37.66
CA SER A 105 17.37 1.45 38.63
C SER A 105 15.96 1.83 39.10
N LYS A 106 15.03 0.87 38.98
CA LYS A 106 13.62 0.99 39.40
C LYS A 106 13.32 0.21 40.67
N TYR A 107 14.11 -0.82 40.94
CA TYR A 107 14.05 -1.61 42.15
C TYR A 107 15.45 -2.12 42.50
N SER A 108 15.73 -2.27 43.79
CA SER A 108 16.96 -2.87 44.29
C SER A 108 16.69 -3.58 45.61
N THR A 109 17.34 -4.72 45.82
CA THR A 109 17.32 -5.45 47.09
C THR A 109 18.68 -6.08 47.37
N THR A 110 19.01 -6.30 48.64
CA THR A 110 20.19 -7.05 49.11
C THR A 110 19.82 -8.28 49.94
N THR A 111 18.53 -8.52 50.13
CA THR A 111 17.98 -9.56 51.02
C THR A 111 16.78 -10.27 50.37
N SER A 112 16.83 -10.52 49.06
CA SER A 112 15.82 -11.34 48.38
C SER A 112 15.77 -12.73 48.99
N ASN A 113 14.57 -13.32 49.00
CA ASN A 113 14.34 -14.70 49.45
C ASN A 113 14.20 -15.68 48.27
N GLY A 114 14.30 -15.21 47.03
CA GLY A 114 14.04 -15.99 45.82
C GLY A 114 12.56 -16.35 45.65
N GLY A 115 12.28 -17.45 44.94
CA GLY A 115 10.93 -17.89 44.62
C GLY A 115 10.20 -16.97 43.63
N ASN A 116 8.88 -16.83 43.78
CA ASN A 116 8.08 -15.91 42.96
C ASN A 116 8.05 -14.52 43.61
N GLU A 117 8.66 -13.54 42.96
CA GLU A 117 8.69 -12.15 43.41
C GLU A 117 7.89 -11.28 42.44
N THR A 118 6.91 -10.53 42.96
CA THR A 118 6.16 -9.53 42.18
C THR A 118 6.60 -8.14 42.62
N LEU A 119 7.15 -7.38 41.68
CA LEU A 119 7.74 -6.07 41.89
C LEU A 119 6.89 -5.01 41.21
N ASN A 120 6.32 -4.10 41.99
CA ASN A 120 5.61 -2.94 41.47
C ASN A 120 6.64 -1.87 41.06
N VAL A 121 6.98 -1.86 39.78
CA VAL A 121 7.95 -0.93 39.18
C VAL A 121 7.30 -0.18 38.04
N SER A 122 7.48 1.14 38.01
CA SER A 122 6.85 1.98 36.99
C SER A 122 7.86 2.82 36.19
N GLY A 123 7.57 2.97 34.90
CA GLY A 123 8.30 3.85 33.99
C GLY A 123 8.33 3.35 32.56
N ASN A 124 8.86 4.19 31.68
CA ASN A 124 9.01 3.85 30.27
C ASN A 124 10.31 3.10 30.04
N ALA A 125 10.23 1.96 29.35
CA ALA A 125 11.39 1.13 29.00
C ALA A 125 11.18 0.45 27.65
N ARG A 126 12.23 0.38 26.84
CA ARG A 126 12.32 -0.61 25.76
C ARG A 126 13.06 -1.86 26.24
N TYR A 127 14.08 -1.65 27.06
CA TYR A 127 14.90 -2.70 27.64
C TYR A 127 14.68 -2.76 29.15
N VAL A 128 14.40 -3.96 29.66
CA VAL A 128 14.28 -4.21 31.09
C VAL A 128 15.33 -5.24 31.48
N ARG A 129 16.16 -4.91 32.48
CA ARG A 129 17.28 -5.74 32.93
C ARG A 129 17.14 -6.13 34.39
N VAL A 130 17.40 -7.39 34.69
CA VAL A 130 17.70 -7.85 36.05
C VAL A 130 19.22 -7.96 36.17
N TYR A 131 19.80 -7.21 37.10
CA TYR A 131 21.25 -7.14 37.33
C TYR A 131 21.57 -7.70 38.72
N GLY A 132 22.01 -8.97 38.76
CA GLY A 132 22.42 -9.69 39.96
C GLY A 132 23.82 -9.26 40.42
N THR A 133 23.94 -8.98 41.71
CA THR A 133 25.19 -8.51 42.35
C THR A 133 25.70 -9.43 43.46
N GLN A 134 24.84 -10.29 44.00
CA GLN A 134 25.22 -11.34 44.95
C GLN A 134 24.31 -12.57 44.81
N ARG A 135 24.90 -13.75 44.59
CA ARG A 135 24.18 -15.04 44.55
C ARG A 135 23.77 -15.49 45.95
N ALA A 136 22.63 -16.17 46.05
CA ALA A 136 22.17 -16.79 47.29
C ALA A 136 22.81 -18.16 47.56
N THR A 137 23.32 -18.81 46.50
CA THR A 137 23.93 -20.13 46.55
C THR A 137 25.29 -20.12 45.83
N GLN A 138 25.99 -21.26 45.80
CA GLN A 138 27.24 -21.41 45.05
C GLN A 138 27.04 -21.44 43.51
N TRP A 139 25.81 -21.65 43.05
CA TRP A 139 25.44 -21.75 41.63
C TRP A 139 25.23 -20.36 41.00
N GLY A 140 25.04 -20.31 39.68
CA GLY A 140 24.69 -19.08 38.94
C GLY A 140 23.28 -18.58 39.28
N TYR A 141 22.90 -17.42 38.76
CA TYR A 141 21.52 -16.93 38.86
C TYR A 141 20.63 -17.67 37.87
N SER A 142 19.43 -18.05 38.28
CA SER A 142 18.51 -18.78 37.42
C SER A 142 17.04 -18.37 37.60
N LEU A 143 16.37 -18.19 36.47
CA LEU A 143 14.97 -17.80 36.37
C LEU A 143 14.22 -18.83 35.52
N TRP A 144 13.11 -19.32 36.04
CA TRP A 144 12.08 -20.00 35.26
C TRP A 144 11.39 -18.99 34.35
N GLU A 145 11.03 -17.81 34.88
CA GLU A 145 10.32 -16.78 34.13
C GLU A 145 10.70 -15.36 34.56
N PHE A 146 10.77 -14.46 33.58
CA PHE A 146 11.02 -13.02 33.68
C PHE A 146 9.90 -12.28 32.94
N GLN A 147 8.84 -11.99 33.68
CA GLN A 147 7.63 -11.42 33.14
C GLN A 147 7.59 -9.91 33.37
N VAL A 148 7.49 -9.13 32.31
CA VAL A 148 7.34 -7.68 32.34
C VAL A 148 5.92 -7.34 31.94
N PHE A 149 5.18 -6.65 32.81
CA PHE A 149 3.80 -6.25 32.54
C PHE A 149 3.69 -4.73 32.38
N GLY A 150 2.75 -4.30 31.54
CA GLY A 150 2.49 -2.89 31.28
C GLY A 150 1.28 -2.66 30.38
N GLU A 151 1.21 -1.48 29.78
CA GLU A 151 0.17 -1.15 28.81
C GLU A 151 0.62 -1.51 27.39
N ASP A 152 -0.26 -2.13 26.61
CA ASP A 152 -0.03 -2.39 25.19
C ASP A 152 -0.31 -1.11 24.40
N GLY A 153 0.66 -0.18 24.42
CA GLY A 153 0.53 1.14 23.81
C GLY A 153 1.88 1.71 23.42
N GLY A 154 2.17 1.71 22.12
CA GLY A 154 3.18 2.62 21.58
C GLY A 154 2.69 4.06 21.78
N SER A 155 3.57 4.92 22.31
CA SER A 155 3.33 6.32 22.67
C SER A 155 2.29 6.58 23.78
N ASN A 156 2.77 7.30 24.80
CA ASN A 156 2.06 7.86 25.95
C ASN A 156 0.63 8.36 25.64
N PRO A 157 -0.42 7.93 26.39
CA PRO A 157 -1.75 8.52 26.26
C PRO A 157 -1.76 9.90 26.94
N GLY A 158 -1.48 10.95 26.17
CA GLY A 158 -1.67 12.35 26.61
C GLY A 158 -0.68 13.37 26.07
N GLY A 159 0.37 12.94 25.36
CA GLY A 159 1.33 13.86 24.73
C GLY A 159 0.96 14.19 23.27
N PRO A 160 1.31 15.38 22.76
CA PRO A 160 1.26 15.66 21.33
C PRO A 160 2.19 14.72 20.56
N ILE A 161 1.72 14.21 19.43
CA ILE A 161 2.51 13.42 18.48
C ILE A 161 3.39 14.39 17.70
N THR A 162 4.69 14.13 17.68
CA THR A 162 5.66 14.91 16.91
C THR A 162 5.82 14.31 15.52
N GLY A 163 5.81 15.14 14.47
CA GLY A 163 6.16 14.70 13.12
C GLY A 163 7.67 14.58 12.89
N GLY A 164 8.04 13.92 11.79
CA GLY A 164 9.42 13.65 11.40
C GLY A 164 10.03 12.41 12.04
N GLY A 165 11.35 12.31 11.95
CA GLY A 165 12.14 11.19 12.48
C GLY A 165 12.74 10.29 11.40
N ASP A 166 13.46 9.27 11.84
CA ASP A 166 14.05 8.24 11.00
C ASP A 166 12.98 7.48 10.20
N LEU A 167 13.27 7.14 8.94
CA LEU A 167 12.34 6.49 7.99
C LEU A 167 12.25 4.96 8.17
N GLY A 168 12.94 4.39 9.16
CA GLY A 168 12.88 2.97 9.47
C GLY A 168 13.86 2.12 8.64
N PRO A 169 14.09 0.86 9.06
CA PRO A 169 15.14 0.01 8.52
C PRO A 169 14.90 -0.45 7.07
N ASN A 170 13.66 -0.38 6.61
CA ASN A 170 13.26 -0.86 5.28
C ASN A 170 13.39 0.23 4.20
N VAL A 171 13.75 1.45 4.60
CA VAL A 171 14.15 2.51 3.67
C VAL A 171 15.67 2.50 3.58
N LYS A 172 16.19 2.15 2.40
CA LYS A 172 17.62 2.16 2.10
C LYS A 172 17.95 3.45 1.36
N VAL A 173 18.79 4.29 1.98
CA VAL A 173 19.18 5.58 1.42
C VAL A 173 20.62 5.49 0.96
N PHE A 174 20.84 5.77 -0.32
CA PHE A 174 22.15 5.75 -0.96
C PHE A 174 22.53 7.16 -1.41
N ASP A 175 23.80 7.48 -1.31
CA ASP A 175 24.43 8.61 -1.98
C ASP A 175 25.55 8.12 -2.92
N PRO A 176 26.09 8.96 -3.83
CA PRO A 176 27.10 8.53 -4.80
C PRO A 176 28.38 7.95 -4.18
N SER A 177 28.64 8.22 -2.89
CA SER A 177 29.81 7.73 -2.16
C SER A 177 29.55 6.46 -1.34
N THR A 178 28.28 6.02 -1.26
CA THR A 178 27.90 4.85 -0.48
C THR A 178 28.59 3.59 -1.03
N PRO A 179 29.35 2.84 -0.21
CA PRO A 179 30.07 1.67 -0.69
C PRO A 179 29.11 0.52 -1.02
N ASN A 180 29.47 -0.26 -2.04
CA ASN A 180 28.78 -1.50 -2.40
C ASN A 180 27.26 -1.35 -2.61
N ILE A 181 26.82 -0.28 -3.27
CA ILE A 181 25.40 -0.08 -3.60
C ILE A 181 24.84 -1.28 -4.36
N GLN A 182 25.55 -1.75 -5.41
CA GLN A 182 25.12 -2.88 -6.23
C GLN A 182 24.84 -4.13 -5.39
N GLY A 183 25.77 -4.54 -4.53
CA GLY A 183 25.57 -5.72 -3.68
C GLY A 183 24.41 -5.58 -2.70
N GLN A 184 24.12 -4.36 -2.22
CA GLN A 184 22.98 -4.12 -1.34
C GLN A 184 21.64 -4.23 -2.09
N VAL A 185 21.54 -3.66 -3.29
CA VAL A 185 20.31 -3.77 -4.10
C VAL A 185 20.12 -5.19 -4.64
N ASP A 186 21.20 -5.89 -5.01
CA ASP A 186 21.15 -7.30 -5.42
C ASP A 186 20.64 -8.20 -4.30
N SER A 187 21.07 -7.96 -3.06
CA SER A 187 20.61 -8.73 -1.91
C SER A 187 19.11 -8.56 -1.66
N ILE A 188 18.57 -7.36 -1.89
CA ILE A 188 17.13 -7.10 -1.78
C ILE A 188 16.38 -7.75 -2.95
N PHE A 189 16.91 -7.63 -4.17
CA PHE A 189 16.33 -8.28 -5.35
C PHE A 189 16.24 -9.80 -5.15
N GLN A 190 17.30 -10.47 -4.70
CA GLN A 190 17.30 -11.92 -4.44
C GLN A 190 16.24 -12.35 -3.42
N GLN A 191 15.94 -11.51 -2.43
CA GLN A 191 14.88 -11.78 -1.47
C GLN A 191 13.49 -11.57 -2.07
N GLN A 192 13.35 -10.61 -2.97
CA GLN A 192 12.06 -10.10 -3.43
C GLN A 192 11.65 -10.59 -4.81
N GLU A 193 12.55 -11.15 -5.62
CA GLU A 193 12.32 -11.51 -7.02
C GLU A 193 11.09 -12.41 -7.17
N SER A 194 11.01 -13.47 -6.36
CA SER A 194 9.90 -14.44 -6.37
C SER A 194 8.97 -14.31 -5.16
N ALA A 195 9.11 -13.25 -4.35
CA ALA A 195 8.36 -13.08 -3.10
C ALA A 195 6.98 -12.44 -3.32
N GLN A 196 6.21 -12.97 -4.27
CA GLN A 196 4.94 -12.39 -4.71
C GLN A 196 3.99 -12.10 -3.56
N PHE A 197 3.81 -13.02 -2.61
CA PHE A 197 2.98 -12.82 -1.41
C PHE A 197 3.79 -12.72 -0.12
N GLY A 198 5.08 -12.39 -0.24
CA GLY A 198 5.99 -12.25 0.91
C GLY A 198 5.73 -10.98 1.73
N ASN A 199 6.30 -10.96 2.93
CA ASN A 199 6.16 -9.84 3.88
C ASN A 199 7.17 -8.71 3.66
N GLY A 200 8.23 -8.96 2.87
CA GLY A 200 9.26 -7.95 2.58
C GLY A 200 8.68 -6.74 1.86
N ARG A 201 9.03 -5.55 2.33
CA ARG A 201 8.67 -4.24 1.77
C ARG A 201 9.91 -3.37 1.80
N TYR A 202 10.29 -2.78 0.67
CA TYR A 202 11.53 -2.00 0.58
C TYR A 202 11.35 -0.72 -0.23
N GLN A 203 11.94 0.35 0.27
CA GLN A 203 12.12 1.59 -0.48
C GLN A 203 13.62 1.82 -0.67
N LEU A 204 14.05 1.98 -1.91
CA LEU A 204 15.40 2.38 -2.29
C LEU A 204 15.33 3.87 -2.65
N LEU A 205 16.09 4.70 -1.93
CA LEU A 205 16.16 6.14 -2.15
C LEU A 205 17.57 6.53 -2.55
N PHE A 206 17.69 7.33 -3.60
CA PHE A 206 18.98 7.77 -4.12
C PHE A 206 19.09 9.29 -4.03
N LYS A 207 20.03 9.78 -3.22
CA LYS A 207 20.32 11.21 -3.10
C LYS A 207 20.71 11.80 -4.46
N PRO A 208 20.49 13.11 -4.68
CA PRO A 208 20.97 13.79 -5.87
C PRO A 208 22.46 13.53 -6.13
N GLY A 209 22.80 13.33 -7.40
CA GLY A 209 24.14 12.98 -7.85
C GLY A 209 24.13 11.97 -9.00
N THR A 210 25.31 11.44 -9.33
CA THR A 210 25.49 10.49 -10.43
C THR A 210 26.01 9.16 -9.90
N TYR A 211 25.33 8.09 -10.29
CA TYR A 211 25.66 6.71 -9.96
C TYR A 211 26.08 6.00 -11.24
N ASN A 212 27.18 5.24 -11.18
CA ASN A 212 27.75 4.57 -12.35
C ASN A 212 27.79 3.06 -12.14
N ASN A 213 27.64 2.32 -13.24
CA ASN A 213 27.76 0.86 -13.28
C ASN A 213 26.76 0.17 -12.34
N LEU A 214 25.53 0.71 -12.26
CA LEU A 214 24.44 0.11 -11.52
C LEU A 214 23.46 -0.57 -12.48
N ASN A 215 23.07 -1.79 -12.19
CA ASN A 215 21.86 -2.41 -12.75
C ASN A 215 20.97 -2.78 -11.57
N VAL A 216 19.97 -1.93 -11.29
CA VAL A 216 19.09 -2.14 -10.15
C VAL A 216 17.88 -2.94 -10.59
N GLN A 217 17.95 -4.26 -10.39
CA GLN A 217 16.81 -5.15 -10.63
C GLN A 217 15.78 -5.01 -9.50
N LEU A 218 14.49 -4.87 -9.85
CA LEU A 218 13.41 -4.72 -8.87
C LEU A 218 12.54 -5.98 -8.80
N GLY A 219 12.49 -6.58 -7.61
CA GLY A 219 11.55 -7.65 -7.27
C GLY A 219 10.21 -7.11 -6.78
N PHE A 220 9.39 -7.98 -6.20
CA PHE A 220 8.12 -7.60 -5.58
C PHE A 220 8.31 -6.61 -4.43
N TYR A 221 7.30 -5.77 -4.21
CA TYR A 221 7.20 -4.76 -3.16
C TYR A 221 8.45 -3.91 -2.94
N THR A 222 9.11 -3.57 -4.05
CA THR A 222 10.30 -2.73 -4.04
C THR A 222 10.02 -1.48 -4.85
N SER A 223 10.15 -0.34 -4.19
CA SER A 223 10.07 0.97 -4.83
C SER A 223 11.47 1.57 -4.91
N ILE A 224 11.81 2.17 -6.05
CA ILE A 224 13.05 2.94 -6.22
C ILE A 224 12.71 4.38 -6.58
N SER A 225 13.39 5.33 -5.93
CA SER A 225 13.16 6.75 -6.22
C SER A 225 14.41 7.62 -6.05
N GLY A 226 14.54 8.63 -6.90
CA GLY A 226 15.51 9.71 -6.69
C GLY A 226 14.97 10.76 -5.71
N LEU A 227 15.86 11.30 -4.88
CA LEU A 227 15.55 12.34 -3.88
C LEU A 227 15.81 13.76 -4.40
N GLY A 228 15.93 13.95 -5.71
CA GLY A 228 15.97 15.27 -6.35
C GLY A 228 14.59 15.93 -6.44
N LEU A 229 14.54 17.20 -6.80
CA LEU A 229 13.26 17.82 -7.17
C LEU A 229 12.89 17.49 -8.62
N LYS A 230 13.91 17.24 -9.46
CA LYS A 230 13.78 16.80 -10.86
C LYS A 230 14.41 15.43 -11.06
N PRO A 231 13.98 14.68 -12.10
CA PRO A 231 14.60 13.40 -12.43
C PRO A 231 16.11 13.52 -12.69
N ASP A 232 16.51 14.57 -13.40
CA ASP A 232 17.91 14.86 -13.75
C ASP A 232 18.80 15.28 -12.57
N ASP A 233 18.26 15.42 -11.36
CA ASP A 233 19.09 15.64 -10.17
C ASP A 233 19.70 14.31 -9.68
N THR A 234 19.10 13.16 -10.00
CA THR A 234 19.58 11.82 -9.63
C THR A 234 19.78 10.98 -10.90
N ASN A 235 21.03 10.87 -11.36
CA ASN A 235 21.40 10.27 -12.64
C ASN A 235 22.02 8.89 -12.46
N PHE A 236 21.55 7.91 -13.21
CA PHE A 236 22.18 6.58 -13.32
C PHE A 236 22.80 6.43 -14.71
N ASN A 237 24.10 6.14 -14.76
CA ASN A 237 24.73 5.53 -15.92
C ASN A 237 24.68 4.01 -15.69
N GLY A 238 23.59 3.40 -16.13
CA GLY A 238 23.09 2.14 -15.61
C GLY A 238 21.61 1.94 -15.95
N ASP A 239 20.99 0.95 -15.33
CA ASP A 239 19.63 0.50 -15.65
C ASP A 239 18.80 0.34 -14.36
N VAL A 240 17.48 0.49 -14.49
CA VAL A 240 16.51 0.13 -13.46
C VAL A 240 15.57 -0.89 -14.06
N THR A 241 15.84 -2.16 -13.76
CA THR A 241 15.34 -3.26 -14.56
C THR A 241 14.22 -4.02 -13.86
N VAL A 242 13.18 -4.34 -14.63
CA VAL A 242 12.30 -5.47 -14.33
C VAL A 242 12.34 -6.41 -15.54
N ASP A 243 12.56 -7.70 -15.26
CA ASP A 243 12.43 -8.78 -16.22
C ASP A 243 11.64 -9.95 -15.58
N ALA A 244 11.43 -11.03 -16.32
CA ALA A 244 10.57 -12.14 -15.91
C ALA A 244 11.33 -13.47 -15.72
N GLY A 245 12.61 -13.42 -15.35
CA GLY A 245 13.45 -14.61 -15.15
C GLY A 245 12.81 -15.62 -14.17
N TRP A 246 12.34 -15.15 -13.02
CA TRP A 246 11.70 -15.98 -11.99
C TRP A 246 10.48 -16.78 -12.47
N PHE A 247 9.81 -16.30 -13.52
CA PHE A 247 8.63 -16.93 -14.09
C PHE A 247 8.80 -17.28 -15.57
N ASN A 248 10.03 -17.70 -15.94
CA ASN A 248 10.36 -18.25 -17.25
C ASN A 248 10.00 -17.32 -18.44
N GLY A 249 10.21 -16.02 -18.27
CA GLY A 249 9.92 -15.01 -19.30
C GLY A 249 8.45 -14.57 -19.35
N ASN A 250 7.58 -15.10 -18.48
CA ASN A 250 6.21 -14.63 -18.34
C ASN A 250 6.12 -13.47 -17.34
N ALA A 251 5.84 -12.26 -17.83
CA ALA A 251 5.75 -11.05 -17.01
C ALA A 251 4.34 -10.80 -16.45
N THR A 252 3.34 -11.67 -16.69
CA THR A 252 1.94 -11.46 -16.23
C THR A 252 1.77 -11.38 -14.72
N GLN A 253 2.82 -11.68 -13.94
CA GLN A 253 2.81 -11.58 -12.49
C GLN A 253 3.83 -10.58 -11.93
N ASN A 254 4.45 -9.76 -12.77
CA ASN A 254 5.42 -8.73 -12.33
C ASN A 254 4.72 -7.50 -11.73
N PHE A 255 4.08 -7.71 -10.58
CA PHE A 255 3.29 -6.71 -9.85
C PHE A 255 4.11 -5.95 -8.81
N TRP A 256 3.43 -4.98 -8.19
CA TRP A 256 3.77 -4.33 -6.92
C TRP A 256 5.21 -3.84 -6.82
N ARG A 257 5.66 -3.03 -7.77
CA ARG A 257 6.97 -2.36 -7.74
C ARG A 257 6.88 -0.97 -8.34
N SER A 258 7.83 -0.08 -8.14
CA SER A 258 7.72 1.26 -8.73
C SER A 258 9.06 1.92 -8.97
N ALA A 259 9.12 2.78 -9.98
CA ALA A 259 10.24 3.65 -10.27
C ALA A 259 9.76 5.11 -10.36
N GLU A 260 10.46 6.01 -9.65
CA GLU A 260 10.07 7.42 -9.60
C GLU A 260 11.26 8.39 -9.57
N ASN A 261 11.17 9.49 -10.33
CA ASN A 261 12.04 10.66 -10.18
C ASN A 261 13.55 10.38 -10.36
N LEU A 262 13.89 9.65 -11.43
CA LEU A 262 15.27 9.30 -11.79
C LEU A 262 15.54 9.59 -13.26
N ALA A 263 16.78 9.99 -13.56
CA ALA A 263 17.30 10.00 -14.92
C ALA A 263 18.17 8.77 -15.17
N ILE A 264 17.83 7.97 -16.17
CA ILE A 264 18.54 6.72 -16.50
C ILE A 264 19.18 6.87 -17.87
N LYS A 265 20.47 6.55 -17.96
CA LYS A 265 21.20 6.36 -19.21
C LYS A 265 21.54 4.87 -19.32
N PRO A 266 20.67 4.09 -19.99
CA PRO A 266 20.78 2.62 -20.05
C PRO A 266 22.09 2.19 -20.70
N VAL A 267 22.70 1.11 -20.19
CA VAL A 267 24.02 0.66 -20.69
C VAL A 267 23.96 0.19 -22.14
N SER A 268 22.81 -0.37 -22.55
CA SER A 268 22.60 -0.96 -23.87
C SER A 268 21.90 -0.01 -24.85
N GLY A 269 21.53 1.19 -24.40
CA GLY A 269 20.68 2.14 -25.13
C GLY A 269 19.21 2.07 -24.75
N ASP A 270 18.72 0.91 -24.30
CA ASP A 270 17.33 0.71 -23.85
C ASP A 270 17.29 0.20 -22.41
N ASP A 271 16.46 0.84 -21.57
CA ASP A 271 16.09 0.33 -20.23
C ASP A 271 14.98 -0.73 -20.37
N ARG A 272 14.86 -1.69 -19.45
CA ARG A 272 13.78 -2.69 -19.48
C ARG A 272 12.87 -2.59 -18.27
N TRP A 273 11.59 -2.34 -18.52
CA TRP A 273 10.52 -2.29 -17.53
C TRP A 273 9.42 -3.32 -17.85
N ALA A 274 9.76 -4.61 -17.78
CA ALA A 274 8.86 -5.71 -18.14
C ALA A 274 7.86 -6.04 -17.03
N VAL A 275 6.87 -5.19 -16.85
CA VAL A 275 5.91 -5.26 -15.74
C VAL A 275 4.49 -5.67 -16.18
N ALA A 276 3.66 -5.99 -15.18
CA ALA A 276 2.21 -6.09 -15.32
C ALA A 276 1.52 -4.94 -14.55
N GLN A 277 0.36 -5.18 -13.93
CA GLN A 277 -0.40 -4.20 -13.17
C GLN A 277 0.31 -3.74 -11.89
N ALA A 278 -0.12 -2.58 -11.34
CA ALA A 278 0.44 -1.95 -10.14
C ALA A 278 1.98 -1.83 -10.17
N ALA A 279 2.50 -1.32 -11.29
CA ALA A 279 3.93 -1.11 -11.48
C ALA A 279 4.23 0.26 -12.10
N PRO A 280 3.90 1.36 -11.39
CA PRO A 280 3.98 2.70 -11.96
C PRO A 280 5.42 3.10 -12.28
N PHE A 281 5.56 3.75 -13.43
CA PHE A 281 6.77 4.40 -13.90
C PHE A 281 6.51 5.90 -14.02
N ARG A 282 6.88 6.66 -12.98
CA ARG A 282 6.49 8.07 -12.84
C ARG A 282 7.69 8.97 -12.86
N ARG A 283 7.58 10.14 -13.52
CA ARG A 283 8.59 11.19 -13.39
C ARG A 283 10.00 10.69 -13.75
N MET A 284 10.13 9.91 -14.81
CA MET A 284 11.40 9.33 -15.22
C MET A 284 11.98 10.08 -16.43
N HIS A 285 13.29 10.16 -16.54
CA HIS A 285 13.98 10.64 -17.74
C HIS A 285 14.88 9.54 -18.30
N ILE A 286 14.43 8.86 -19.35
CA ILE A 286 15.18 7.80 -20.01
C ILE A 286 15.95 8.39 -21.18
N LYS A 287 17.26 8.48 -21.03
CA LYS A 287 18.22 8.99 -22.01
C LYS A 287 18.57 7.88 -23.01
N GLY A 288 17.54 7.30 -23.61
CA GLY A 288 17.58 6.06 -24.39
C GLY A 288 16.16 5.58 -24.74
N GLY A 289 16.02 4.36 -25.23
CA GLY A 289 14.73 3.70 -25.40
C GLY A 289 14.23 3.03 -24.11
N LEU A 290 12.98 2.58 -24.14
CA LEU A 290 12.35 1.86 -23.02
C LEU A 290 11.62 0.63 -23.56
N ASN A 291 12.11 -0.55 -23.19
CA ASN A 291 11.50 -1.83 -23.56
C ASN A 291 10.56 -2.29 -22.44
N LEU A 292 9.29 -2.53 -22.77
CA LEU A 292 8.28 -2.94 -21.79
C LEU A 292 8.03 -4.44 -21.81
N ALA A 293 8.67 -5.21 -22.69
CA ALA A 293 8.52 -6.66 -22.76
C ALA A 293 9.66 -7.38 -22.02
N PRO A 294 9.37 -8.57 -21.44
CA PRO A 294 10.42 -9.42 -20.90
C PRO A 294 11.34 -9.92 -22.01
N ALA A 295 12.53 -10.36 -21.63
CA ALA A 295 13.42 -11.04 -22.57
C ALA A 295 12.69 -12.24 -23.23
N GLY A 296 12.69 -12.27 -24.56
CA GLY A 296 11.99 -13.31 -25.33
C GLY A 296 10.53 -13.02 -25.69
N TYR A 297 9.98 -11.85 -25.31
CA TYR A 297 8.62 -11.42 -25.66
C TYR A 297 7.50 -12.34 -25.17
N GLY A 298 7.69 -12.92 -23.97
CA GLY A 298 6.63 -13.65 -23.27
C GLY A 298 5.43 -12.75 -22.91
N TRP A 299 4.38 -13.35 -22.34
CA TRP A 299 3.17 -12.61 -21.98
C TRP A 299 3.46 -11.50 -20.97
N ALA A 300 2.82 -10.35 -21.17
CA ALA A 300 2.93 -9.19 -20.28
C ALA A 300 1.62 -8.39 -20.31
N SER A 301 1.18 -7.89 -19.16
CA SER A 301 -0.12 -7.25 -18.98
C SER A 301 0.02 -5.95 -18.17
N GLY A 302 0.93 -5.09 -18.61
CA GLY A 302 1.10 -3.75 -18.09
C GLY A 302 0.00 -2.81 -18.58
N GLY A 303 0.11 -1.51 -18.36
CA GLY A 303 1.09 -0.83 -17.54
C GLY A 303 0.82 0.67 -17.53
N TYR A 304 1.62 1.40 -16.77
CA TYR A 304 1.35 2.81 -16.48
C TYR A 304 2.64 3.65 -16.51
N ILE A 305 2.69 4.64 -17.40
CA ILE A 305 3.72 5.68 -17.44
C ILE A 305 3.05 7.05 -17.25
N ALA A 306 3.62 7.89 -16.37
CA ALA A 306 3.21 9.27 -16.25
C ALA A 306 4.37 10.23 -16.01
N ASP A 307 4.18 11.49 -16.41
CA ASP A 307 5.13 12.57 -16.15
C ASP A 307 6.55 12.27 -16.63
N SER A 308 6.74 11.45 -17.65
CA SER A 308 8.05 10.90 -18.01
C SER A 308 8.52 11.36 -19.39
N LYS A 309 9.84 11.46 -19.55
CA LYS A 309 10.49 11.76 -20.82
C LYS A 309 11.33 10.56 -21.22
N ILE A 310 11.02 9.97 -22.37
CA ILE A 310 11.80 8.91 -23.00
C ILE A 310 12.37 9.50 -24.28
N ASP A 311 13.68 9.73 -24.32
CA ASP A 311 14.36 10.38 -25.44
C ASP A 311 14.31 9.52 -26.71
N GLY A 312 14.37 8.20 -26.54
CA GLY A 312 14.26 7.22 -27.61
C GLY A 312 12.83 6.70 -27.81
N THR A 313 12.74 5.46 -28.29
CA THR A 313 11.48 4.83 -28.63
C THR A 313 11.02 3.92 -27.49
N VAL A 314 9.73 3.98 -27.16
CA VAL A 314 9.10 3.00 -26.28
C VAL A 314 8.70 1.77 -27.10
N GLY A 315 9.13 0.59 -26.64
CA GLY A 315 8.86 -0.69 -27.28
C GLY A 315 8.00 -1.62 -26.43
N PRO A 316 6.68 -1.71 -26.66
CA PRO A 316 5.81 -2.60 -25.88
C PRO A 316 5.90 -4.08 -26.27
N TYR A 317 6.16 -4.36 -27.57
CA TYR A 317 6.23 -5.69 -28.14
C TYR A 317 5.03 -6.58 -27.77
N SER A 318 5.16 -7.49 -26.81
CA SER A 318 4.13 -8.44 -26.37
C SER A 318 3.16 -7.89 -25.32
N GLN A 319 3.38 -6.67 -24.81
CA GLN A 319 2.47 -6.02 -23.86
C GLN A 319 1.06 -5.91 -24.44
N GLN A 320 0.09 -6.49 -23.74
CA GLN A 320 -1.32 -6.54 -24.17
C GLN A 320 -1.92 -5.14 -24.31
N GLN A 321 -1.72 -4.31 -23.28
CA GLN A 321 -2.22 -2.95 -23.20
C GLN A 321 -1.24 -2.04 -22.47
N TRP A 322 -1.46 -0.73 -22.55
CA TRP A 322 -0.68 0.24 -21.79
C TRP A 322 -1.39 1.60 -21.72
N TYR A 323 -1.18 2.32 -20.61
CA TYR A 323 -1.56 3.72 -20.49
C TYR A 323 -0.34 4.61 -20.29
N THR A 324 -0.27 5.69 -21.07
CA THR A 324 0.75 6.74 -20.88
C THR A 324 0.09 8.11 -20.85
N ARG A 325 0.42 8.92 -19.85
CA ARG A 325 -0.08 10.30 -19.78
C ARG A 325 0.99 11.34 -19.51
N ASP A 326 0.72 12.56 -19.96
CA ASP A 326 1.46 13.78 -19.62
C ASP A 326 2.99 13.60 -19.71
N SER A 327 3.42 13.00 -20.82
CA SER A 327 4.77 12.49 -21.02
C SER A 327 5.29 12.94 -22.39
N SER A 328 6.57 12.72 -22.64
CA SER A 328 7.19 12.88 -23.96
C SER A 328 7.91 11.59 -24.34
N VAL A 329 7.69 11.11 -25.55
CA VAL A 329 8.39 9.96 -26.13
C VAL A 329 9.00 10.33 -27.47
N GLY A 330 10.19 9.82 -27.79
CA GLY A 330 10.79 9.97 -29.13
C GLY A 330 10.02 9.17 -30.20
N GLY A 331 9.38 8.07 -29.79
CA GLY A 331 8.48 7.30 -30.63
C GLY A 331 7.85 6.11 -29.89
N TRP A 332 7.02 5.35 -30.59
CA TRP A 332 6.32 4.17 -30.08
C TRP A 332 6.27 3.07 -31.14
N THR A 333 6.74 1.86 -30.85
CA THR A 333 6.96 0.84 -31.90
C THR A 333 5.68 0.15 -32.38
N ASN A 334 4.81 -0.31 -31.48
CA ASN A 334 3.68 -1.18 -31.81
C ASN A 334 2.55 -1.15 -30.75
N ALA A 335 1.43 -1.77 -31.08
CA ALA A 335 0.32 -2.06 -30.16
C ALA A 335 -0.15 -3.51 -30.31
N VAL A 336 -0.72 -4.07 -29.24
CA VAL A 336 -1.34 -5.40 -29.24
C VAL A 336 -2.86 -5.28 -29.18
N TRP A 337 -3.44 -4.90 -28.03
CA TRP A 337 -4.90 -4.76 -27.88
C TRP A 337 -5.36 -3.35 -27.54
N ASN A 338 -4.70 -2.65 -26.61
CA ASN A 338 -5.17 -1.33 -26.16
C ASN A 338 -4.01 -0.42 -25.69
N MET A 339 -3.50 0.44 -26.57
CA MET A 339 -2.44 1.39 -26.21
C MET A 339 -3.04 2.81 -26.17
N VAL A 340 -3.15 3.37 -24.97
CA VAL A 340 -3.88 4.62 -24.72
C VAL A 340 -2.94 5.73 -24.27
N PHE A 341 -3.12 6.92 -24.86
CA PHE A 341 -2.32 8.11 -24.60
C PHE A 341 -3.21 9.31 -24.29
N SER A 342 -2.86 10.11 -23.28
CA SER A 342 -3.45 11.44 -23.08
C SER A 342 -2.39 12.45 -22.68
N GLY A 343 -2.30 13.59 -23.39
CA GLY A 343 -1.28 14.59 -23.07
C GLY A 343 0.14 14.13 -23.38
N VAL A 344 0.33 13.19 -24.30
CA VAL A 344 1.65 12.65 -24.63
C VAL A 344 2.21 13.34 -25.89
N GLU A 345 3.40 13.92 -25.75
CA GLU A 345 4.20 14.44 -26.85
C GLU A 345 4.92 13.28 -27.55
N GLY A 346 4.83 13.21 -28.88
CA GLY A 346 5.39 12.11 -29.67
C GLY A 346 4.57 10.81 -29.68
N ALA A 347 3.39 10.78 -29.05
CA ALA A 347 2.48 9.65 -29.17
C ALA A 347 2.02 9.44 -30.63
N PRO A 348 1.76 8.17 -31.04
CA PRO A 348 1.16 7.89 -32.34
C PRO A 348 -0.24 8.52 -32.44
N ALA A 349 -0.65 8.90 -33.65
CA ALA A 349 -1.99 9.44 -33.88
C ALA A 349 -3.07 8.37 -33.57
N GLN A 350 -4.27 8.84 -33.22
CA GLN A 350 -5.46 8.00 -33.06
C GLN A 350 -5.65 7.10 -34.29
N SER A 351 -5.75 5.79 -34.09
CA SER A 351 -5.89 4.82 -35.19
C SER A 351 -6.66 3.55 -34.85
N PHE A 352 -7.28 3.49 -33.66
CA PHE A 352 -8.14 2.36 -33.30
C PHE A 352 -9.21 2.14 -34.39
N PRO A 353 -9.46 0.89 -34.83
CA PRO A 353 -9.07 -0.37 -34.19
C PRO A 353 -7.71 -0.93 -34.60
N ASN A 354 -7.05 -0.42 -35.66
CA ASN A 354 -5.82 -1.03 -36.17
C ASN A 354 -4.83 -0.01 -36.76
N PRO A 355 -3.63 0.15 -36.17
CA PRO A 355 -3.25 -0.38 -34.85
C PRO A 355 -4.13 0.22 -33.73
N PRO A 356 -4.37 -0.50 -32.62
CA PRO A 356 -5.29 -0.06 -31.57
C PRO A 356 -4.69 1.02 -30.66
N TYR A 357 -4.43 2.19 -31.24
CA TYR A 357 -4.03 3.41 -30.54
C TYR A 357 -5.24 4.29 -30.26
N THR A 358 -5.47 4.55 -28.97
CA THR A 358 -6.38 5.61 -28.50
C THR A 358 -5.54 6.81 -28.07
N THR A 359 -5.64 7.95 -28.75
CA THR A 359 -4.77 9.10 -28.52
C THR A 359 -5.56 10.39 -28.31
N LEU A 360 -5.48 10.93 -27.10
CA LEU A 360 -6.01 12.23 -26.73
C LEU A 360 -4.88 13.26 -26.66
N ASN A 361 -5.13 14.46 -27.19
CA ASN A 361 -4.12 15.52 -27.20
C ASN A 361 -3.72 15.98 -25.80
N ASN A 362 -4.66 15.95 -24.85
CA ASN A 362 -4.49 16.43 -23.48
C ASN A 362 -5.13 15.46 -22.48
N THR A 363 -4.58 15.39 -21.27
CA THR A 363 -5.29 14.84 -20.11
C THR A 363 -6.16 15.96 -19.52
N PRO A 364 -7.50 15.79 -19.35
CA PRO A 364 -8.40 16.88 -18.99
C PRO A 364 -8.02 17.58 -17.68
N VAL A 365 -7.72 16.80 -16.65
CA VAL A 365 -7.12 17.27 -15.41
C VAL A 365 -6.17 16.20 -14.90
N SER A 366 -4.99 16.61 -14.42
CA SER A 366 -4.07 15.72 -13.72
C SER A 366 -3.38 16.47 -12.60
N ARG A 367 -2.91 15.74 -11.60
CA ARG A 367 -2.03 16.26 -10.55
C ARG A 367 -0.97 15.20 -10.34
N GLU A 368 0.30 15.56 -10.49
CA GLU A 368 1.35 14.56 -10.29
C GLU A 368 1.40 14.12 -8.83
N LYS A 369 1.77 12.85 -8.63
CA LYS A 369 1.80 12.22 -7.31
C LYS A 369 2.78 12.95 -6.39
N PRO A 370 2.44 13.17 -5.10
CA PRO A 370 3.42 13.62 -4.12
C PRO A 370 4.60 12.64 -3.99
N PHE A 371 5.80 13.17 -3.79
CA PHE A 371 7.00 12.36 -3.63
C PHE A 371 7.97 12.95 -2.61
N LEU A 372 8.73 12.07 -1.97
CA LEU A 372 9.78 12.44 -1.01
C LEU A 372 11.01 12.94 -1.78
N TYR A 373 11.60 14.04 -1.34
CA TYR A 373 12.85 14.57 -1.88
C TYR A 373 13.69 15.23 -0.78
N LEU A 374 14.93 15.57 -1.11
CA LEU A 374 15.84 16.34 -0.26
C LEU A 374 15.93 17.79 -0.72
N ASP A 375 15.72 18.71 0.20
CA ASP A 375 16.11 20.12 0.07
C ASP A 375 17.36 20.34 0.92
N GLY A 376 18.53 20.31 0.29
CA GLY A 376 19.80 20.14 0.98
C GLY A 376 19.86 18.80 1.71
N ASN A 377 19.82 18.83 3.05
CA ASN A 377 19.80 17.63 3.88
C ASN A 377 18.42 17.34 4.50
N ASP A 378 17.44 18.22 4.29
CA ASP A 378 16.13 18.10 4.91
C ASP A 378 15.18 17.31 4.01
N TYR A 379 14.57 16.27 4.57
CA TYR A 379 13.49 15.56 3.90
C TYR A 379 12.25 16.44 3.82
N LYS A 380 11.69 16.50 2.61
CA LYS A 380 10.42 17.16 2.32
C LYS A 380 9.60 16.28 1.38
N VAL A 381 8.29 16.46 1.38
CA VAL A 381 7.40 15.90 0.36
C VAL A 381 7.01 17.03 -0.57
N PHE A 382 7.38 16.91 -1.84
CA PHE A 382 6.88 17.81 -2.88
C PHE A 382 5.46 17.41 -3.25
N VAL A 383 4.56 18.38 -3.27
CA VAL A 383 3.14 18.22 -3.62
C VAL A 383 2.90 19.01 -4.90
N PRO A 384 2.91 18.35 -6.07
CA PRO A 384 2.74 19.00 -7.36
C PRO A 384 1.41 19.74 -7.48
N ALA A 385 1.41 20.87 -8.18
CA ALA A 385 0.21 21.61 -8.51
C ALA A 385 -0.67 20.82 -9.51
N LYS A 386 -1.99 21.02 -9.43
CA LYS A 386 -2.96 20.53 -10.42
C LYS A 386 -2.66 21.18 -11.79
N ARG A 387 -2.76 20.41 -12.87
CA ARG A 387 -2.71 20.87 -14.25
C ARG A 387 -4.03 20.56 -14.93
N GLU A 388 -4.55 21.53 -15.68
CA GLU A 388 -5.70 21.35 -16.56
C GLU A 388 -5.22 21.25 -18.00
N ASN A 389 -5.87 20.40 -18.79
CA ASN A 389 -5.48 20.09 -20.17
C ASN A 389 -3.98 19.75 -20.27
N ALA A 390 -3.48 18.94 -19.35
CA ALA A 390 -2.07 18.61 -19.25
C ALA A 390 -1.55 17.95 -20.54
N ARG A 391 -0.34 18.35 -20.93
CA ARG A 391 0.43 17.77 -22.03
C ARG A 391 1.91 17.93 -21.71
N GLY A 392 2.68 16.87 -21.97
CA GLY A 392 4.11 16.82 -21.66
C GLY A 392 4.39 16.80 -20.15
N VAL A 393 5.67 16.73 -19.82
CA VAL A 393 6.14 16.58 -18.44
C VAL A 393 5.98 17.87 -17.62
N SER A 394 5.69 17.73 -16.34
CA SER A 394 5.53 18.82 -15.36
C SER A 394 6.85 19.50 -14.99
N TRP A 395 7.99 18.89 -15.33
CA TRP A 395 9.32 19.26 -14.85
C TRP A 395 10.29 19.77 -15.93
N ALA A 396 9.80 20.03 -17.14
CA ALA A 396 10.60 20.69 -18.18
C ALA A 396 11.14 22.07 -17.72
N GLY A 397 10.39 22.76 -16.86
CA GLY A 397 10.79 23.98 -16.17
C GLY A 397 10.99 23.78 -14.67
N THR A 398 10.70 24.81 -13.87
CA THR A 398 10.61 24.67 -12.41
C THR A 398 9.28 24.00 -12.07
N PRO A 399 9.29 22.81 -11.43
CA PRO A 399 8.05 22.12 -11.05
C PRO A 399 7.19 23.02 -10.16
N GLN A 400 5.92 23.19 -10.53
CA GLN A 400 4.96 23.98 -9.74
C GLN A 400 4.36 23.08 -8.65
N GLY A 401 4.32 23.57 -7.42
CA GLY A 401 3.84 22.81 -6.27
C GLY A 401 4.29 23.40 -4.94
N GLN A 402 4.06 22.68 -3.86
CA GLN A 402 4.45 23.07 -2.51
C GLN A 402 5.31 21.98 -1.87
N SER A 403 6.32 22.37 -1.09
CA SER A 403 7.16 21.43 -0.34
C SER A 403 6.76 21.41 1.13
N VAL A 404 6.22 20.28 1.59
CA VAL A 404 5.84 20.08 2.99
C VAL A 404 7.00 19.42 3.72
N PRO A 405 7.56 20.02 4.79
CA PRO A 405 8.68 19.44 5.52
C PRO A 405 8.26 18.16 6.26
N LEU A 406 9.19 17.19 6.39
CA LEU A 406 8.90 15.89 7.01
C LEU A 406 8.43 16.01 8.46
N ASN A 407 8.79 17.09 9.18
CA ASN A 407 8.30 17.35 10.54
C ASN A 407 6.78 17.65 10.61
N GLN A 408 6.11 17.86 9.48
CA GLN A 408 4.64 17.93 9.36
C GLN A 408 4.01 16.60 8.95
N PHE A 409 4.78 15.50 8.92
CA PHE A 409 4.29 14.14 8.70
C PHE A 409 4.51 13.31 9.96
N TYR A 410 3.50 12.56 10.37
CA TYR A 410 3.73 11.42 11.22
C TYR A 410 4.33 10.28 10.38
N VAL A 411 5.57 9.90 10.71
CA VAL A 411 6.30 8.81 10.06
C VAL A 411 5.86 7.49 10.69
N ALA A 412 4.84 6.88 10.11
CA ALA A 412 4.27 5.62 10.57
C ALA A 412 5.22 4.45 10.27
N LYS A 413 5.39 3.57 11.26
CA LYS A 413 6.16 2.31 11.18
C LYS A 413 5.28 1.14 11.60
N PRO A 414 5.53 -0.09 11.12
CA PRO A 414 4.74 -1.26 11.50
C PRO A 414 4.61 -1.40 13.02
N GLY A 415 3.41 -1.77 13.48
CA GLY A 415 3.06 -1.85 14.91
C GLY A 415 2.44 -0.57 15.49
N VAL A 416 2.32 0.51 14.72
CA VAL A 416 1.50 1.67 15.11
C VAL A 416 0.01 1.30 15.13
N SER A 417 -0.74 1.85 16.09
CA SER A 417 -2.19 1.66 16.17
C SER A 417 -2.95 2.64 15.29
N ALA A 418 -4.16 2.26 14.88
CA ALA A 418 -5.07 3.16 14.17
C ALA A 418 -5.45 4.41 15.00
N ASP A 419 -5.49 4.30 16.34
CA ASP A 419 -5.73 5.45 17.23
C ASP A 419 -4.61 6.48 17.14
N THR A 420 -3.34 6.05 17.11
CA THR A 420 -2.20 6.95 16.94
C THR A 420 -2.21 7.62 15.56
N LEU A 421 -2.57 6.88 14.50
CA LEU A 421 -2.70 7.45 13.15
C LEU A 421 -3.79 8.54 13.10
N ASN A 422 -4.96 8.27 13.68
CA ASN A 422 -6.05 9.22 13.76
C ASN A 422 -5.70 10.44 14.62
N GLN A 423 -5.06 10.22 15.78
CA GLN A 423 -4.59 11.31 16.64
C GLN A 423 -3.59 12.22 15.91
N ALA A 424 -2.69 11.67 15.08
CA ALA A 424 -1.75 12.46 14.30
C ALA A 424 -2.47 13.33 13.25
N LEU A 425 -3.48 12.76 12.57
CA LEU A 425 -4.32 13.48 11.61
C LEU A 425 -5.10 14.62 12.29
N ASP A 426 -5.70 14.35 13.45
CA ASP A 426 -6.46 15.32 14.25
C ASP A 426 -5.56 16.47 14.75
N GLN A 427 -4.28 16.20 15.02
CA GLN A 427 -3.29 17.21 15.42
C GLN A 427 -2.75 18.07 14.28
N GLY A 428 -3.15 17.82 13.04
CA GLY A 428 -2.69 18.60 11.89
C GLY A 428 -1.51 17.99 11.12
N LEU A 429 -1.05 16.78 11.47
CA LEU A 429 0.00 16.10 10.71
C LEU A 429 -0.56 15.42 9.46
N ASN A 430 0.30 15.25 8.46
CA ASN A 430 0.12 14.34 7.34
C ASN A 430 0.59 12.93 7.74
N LEU A 431 0.36 11.92 6.90
CA LEU A 431 0.84 10.55 7.14
C LEU A 431 1.88 10.14 6.10
N LEU A 432 3.00 9.59 6.57
CA LEU A 432 3.98 8.90 5.74
C LEU A 432 4.14 7.47 6.25
N PHE A 433 3.61 6.50 5.52
CA PHE A 433 3.79 5.08 5.84
C PHE A 433 5.11 4.57 5.29
N THR A 434 6.02 4.20 6.18
CA THR A 434 7.28 3.55 5.80
C THR A 434 7.02 2.10 5.33
N PRO A 435 7.96 1.47 4.59
CA PRO A 435 7.71 0.15 4.02
C PRO A 435 7.46 -0.92 5.08
N GLY A 436 6.29 -1.54 5.03
CA GLY A 436 5.88 -2.60 5.94
C GLY A 436 4.39 -2.92 5.86
N ILE A 437 3.94 -3.85 6.70
CA ILE A 437 2.54 -4.27 6.82
C ILE A 437 1.95 -3.71 8.11
N TYR A 438 0.77 -3.11 8.01
CA TYR A 438 0.08 -2.38 9.07
C TYR A 438 -1.30 -3.01 9.29
N HIS A 439 -1.52 -3.57 10.47
CA HIS A 439 -2.80 -4.10 10.88
C HIS A 439 -3.65 -3.00 11.54
N LEU A 440 -4.89 -2.84 11.07
CA LEU A 440 -5.79 -1.78 11.49
C LEU A 440 -7.04 -2.37 12.13
N ASN A 441 -7.15 -2.25 13.44
CA ASN A 441 -8.35 -2.64 14.17
C ASN A 441 -9.47 -1.57 14.17
N LYS A 442 -9.18 -0.38 13.63
CA LYS A 442 -10.11 0.74 13.45
C LYS A 442 -9.81 1.43 12.13
N THR A 443 -10.82 2.10 11.59
CA THR A 443 -10.68 2.93 10.40
C THR A 443 -9.75 4.12 10.63
N VAL A 444 -8.86 4.38 9.67
CA VAL A 444 -8.09 5.63 9.59
C VAL A 444 -8.95 6.70 8.93
N ASN A 445 -9.23 7.79 9.64
CA ASN A 445 -10.14 8.86 9.19
C ASN A 445 -9.36 10.11 8.78
N VAL A 446 -9.33 10.40 7.49
CA VAL A 446 -8.67 11.58 6.93
C VAL A 446 -9.69 12.71 6.79
N ASN A 447 -9.80 13.54 7.82
CA ASN A 447 -10.86 14.55 7.94
C ASN A 447 -10.43 15.99 7.60
N ARG A 448 -9.13 16.21 7.39
CA ARG A 448 -8.57 17.56 7.15
C ARG A 448 -8.27 17.76 5.68
N ALA A 449 -8.75 18.87 5.13
CA ALA A 449 -8.41 19.30 3.77
C ALA A 449 -6.90 19.35 3.54
N ASN A 450 -6.46 19.10 2.31
CA ASN A 450 -5.07 19.08 1.88
C ASN A 450 -4.15 18.06 2.57
N THR A 451 -4.69 17.12 3.35
CA THR A 451 -3.89 16.06 3.97
C THR A 451 -3.22 15.20 2.90
N VAL A 452 -1.93 14.94 3.08
CA VAL A 452 -1.17 13.98 2.29
C VAL A 452 -1.03 12.69 3.08
N VAL A 453 -1.38 11.57 2.44
CA VAL A 453 -1.13 10.22 2.92
C VAL A 453 -0.24 9.54 1.88
N LEU A 454 1.04 9.40 2.19
CA LEU A 454 2.05 8.86 1.28
C LEU A 454 2.61 7.54 1.81
N GLY A 455 2.55 6.48 1.01
CA GLY A 455 3.22 5.22 1.25
C GLY A 455 4.56 5.13 0.53
N LEU A 456 5.54 4.49 1.18
CA LEU A 456 6.82 4.12 0.61
C LEU A 456 6.92 2.60 0.52
N GLY A 457 7.58 2.09 -0.53
CA GLY A 457 7.91 0.67 -0.66
C GLY A 457 6.71 -0.28 -0.52
N TYR A 458 5.56 0.08 -1.11
CA TYR A 458 4.31 -0.68 -1.01
C TYR A 458 3.86 -0.94 0.43
N ALA A 459 3.94 0.09 1.29
CA ALA A 459 3.29 0.07 2.59
C ALA A 459 1.86 -0.50 2.46
N THR A 460 1.57 -1.54 3.24
CA THR A 460 0.36 -2.36 3.07
C THR A 460 -0.50 -2.23 4.33
N LEU A 461 -1.75 -1.82 4.19
CA LEU A 461 -2.68 -1.63 5.30
C LEU A 461 -3.74 -2.73 5.23
N ILE A 462 -3.87 -3.51 6.30
CA ILE A 462 -4.80 -4.63 6.42
C ILE A 462 -5.85 -4.26 7.47
N PRO A 463 -7.13 -4.08 7.10
CA PRO A 463 -8.18 -3.92 8.07
C PRO A 463 -8.50 -5.26 8.76
N ASP A 464 -8.37 -5.26 10.08
CA ASP A 464 -8.80 -6.37 10.92
C ASP A 464 -10.28 -6.22 11.28
N ASN A 465 -10.92 -7.32 11.67
CA ASN A 465 -12.28 -7.33 12.21
C ASN A 465 -13.36 -6.74 11.27
N GLY A 466 -13.10 -6.66 9.97
CA GLY A 466 -14.07 -6.18 8.97
C GLY A 466 -14.30 -4.67 8.98
N VAL A 467 -13.37 -3.88 9.51
CA VAL A 467 -13.46 -2.41 9.43
C VAL A 467 -13.13 -1.90 8.03
N THR A 468 -13.60 -0.71 7.66
CA THR A 468 -13.02 -0.01 6.51
C THR A 468 -11.60 0.42 6.85
N ALA A 469 -10.61 0.16 5.98
CA ALA A 469 -9.22 0.52 6.25
C ALA A 469 -9.05 2.05 6.34
N MET A 470 -9.60 2.80 5.39
CA MET A 470 -9.48 4.24 5.34
C MET A 470 -10.77 4.94 4.85
N LYS A 471 -11.14 6.02 5.52
CA LYS A 471 -12.21 6.93 5.09
C LYS A 471 -11.67 8.35 4.95
N VAL A 472 -11.98 9.00 3.84
CA VAL A 472 -11.69 10.42 3.61
C VAL A 472 -12.99 11.19 3.75
N ALA A 473 -13.00 12.26 4.56
CA ALA A 473 -14.14 13.15 4.65
C ALA A 473 -14.36 13.90 3.32
N ASP A 474 -15.52 14.52 3.18
CA ASP A 474 -15.83 15.33 1.99
C ASP A 474 -15.14 16.71 2.08
N VAL A 475 -13.84 16.72 1.83
CA VAL A 475 -12.95 17.88 1.99
C VAL A 475 -12.00 18.02 0.81
N ASP A 476 -11.60 19.26 0.53
CA ASP A 476 -10.69 19.57 -0.56
C ASP A 476 -9.34 18.86 -0.43
N GLY A 477 -8.80 18.45 -1.59
CA GLY A 477 -7.37 18.36 -1.79
C GLY A 477 -6.65 17.25 -1.05
N VAL A 478 -7.34 16.24 -0.51
CA VAL A 478 -6.63 15.09 0.08
C VAL A 478 -5.85 14.36 -1.02
N LYS A 479 -4.63 13.91 -0.70
CA LYS A 479 -3.77 13.17 -1.62
C LYS A 479 -3.43 11.81 -1.01
N LEU A 480 -4.02 10.76 -1.54
CA LEU A 480 -3.69 9.37 -1.19
C LEU A 480 -2.71 8.83 -2.23
N ALA A 481 -1.54 8.36 -1.82
CA ALA A 481 -0.46 8.02 -2.73
C ALA A 481 0.36 6.80 -2.30
N GLY A 482 0.52 5.80 -3.16
CA GLY A 482 1.61 4.81 -3.07
C GLY A 482 1.49 3.73 -1.99
N PHE A 483 0.30 3.25 -1.68
CA PHE A 483 0.09 2.19 -0.69
C PHE A 483 -0.91 1.12 -1.17
N LEU A 484 -0.81 -0.07 -0.59
CA LEU A 484 -1.69 -1.20 -0.85
C LEU A 484 -2.70 -1.34 0.30
N LEU A 485 -3.99 -1.45 -0.02
CA LEU A 485 -5.03 -1.89 0.90
C LEU A 485 -5.28 -3.38 0.66
N ASP A 486 -4.95 -4.21 1.64
CA ASP A 486 -5.04 -5.67 1.51
C ASP A 486 -6.11 -6.21 2.44
N ALA A 487 -7.15 -6.82 1.89
CA ALA A 487 -8.34 -7.19 2.66
C ALA A 487 -8.03 -8.27 3.71
N GLY A 488 -8.46 -8.04 4.95
CA GLY A 488 -8.43 -9.05 5.99
C GLY A 488 -9.43 -10.20 5.74
N ALA A 489 -9.28 -11.29 6.49
CA ALA A 489 -10.12 -12.48 6.36
C ALA A 489 -11.60 -12.24 6.70
N VAL A 490 -11.89 -11.27 7.58
CA VAL A 490 -13.24 -10.85 7.92
C VAL A 490 -13.72 -9.84 6.88
N ASN A 491 -14.89 -10.08 6.30
CA ASN A 491 -15.44 -9.23 5.25
C ASN A 491 -15.60 -7.78 5.73
N SER A 492 -14.90 -6.86 5.06
CA SER A 492 -15.09 -5.42 5.24
C SER A 492 -16.19 -4.91 4.32
N PRO A 493 -17.00 -3.90 4.71
CA PRO A 493 -17.95 -3.29 3.78
C PRO A 493 -17.22 -2.62 2.62
N SER A 494 -16.10 -1.97 2.93
CA SER A 494 -15.21 -1.28 2.00
C SER A 494 -13.76 -1.34 2.46
N LEU A 495 -12.80 -1.17 1.56
CA LEU A 495 -11.39 -0.89 1.94
C LEU A 495 -11.12 0.61 1.99
N LEU A 496 -11.64 1.34 1.00
CA LEU A 496 -11.51 2.79 0.89
C LEU A 496 -12.87 3.44 0.61
N GLU A 497 -13.18 4.51 1.35
CA GLU A 497 -14.26 5.44 1.01
C GLU A 497 -13.71 6.86 0.89
N VAL A 498 -13.99 7.52 -0.24
CA VAL A 498 -13.62 8.92 -0.49
C VAL A 498 -14.88 9.76 -0.51
N GLY A 499 -15.06 10.61 0.49
CA GLY A 499 -16.23 11.48 0.62
C GLY A 499 -17.41 10.85 1.34
N THR A 500 -18.38 11.68 1.67
CA THR A 500 -19.60 11.28 2.37
C THR A 500 -20.67 10.87 1.37
N ALA A 501 -21.30 9.71 1.57
CA ALA A 501 -22.37 9.23 0.70
C ALA A 501 -23.53 10.25 0.59
N GLY A 502 -23.95 10.54 -0.64
CA GLY A 502 -25.01 11.51 -0.93
C GLY A 502 -24.56 12.99 -0.88
N SER A 503 -23.30 13.26 -0.57
CA SER A 503 -22.73 14.59 -0.73
C SER A 503 -22.34 14.85 -2.19
N HIS A 504 -22.48 16.10 -2.62
CA HIS A 504 -22.12 16.61 -3.95
C HIS A 504 -21.50 18.00 -3.82
N VAL A 505 -20.61 18.16 -2.83
CA VAL A 505 -19.79 19.37 -2.71
C VAL A 505 -18.79 19.35 -3.86
N ASP A 506 -18.76 20.43 -4.64
CA ASP A 506 -17.82 20.60 -5.75
C ASP A 506 -16.42 20.86 -5.19
N HIS A 507 -15.45 20.10 -5.69
CA HIS A 507 -14.04 20.18 -5.33
C HIS A 507 -13.15 20.49 -6.54
N ALA A 508 -13.72 20.97 -7.66
CA ALA A 508 -13.05 21.12 -8.95
C ALA A 508 -11.74 21.92 -8.88
N ALA A 509 -11.69 22.94 -8.01
CA ALA A 509 -10.49 23.77 -7.83
C ALA A 509 -9.32 22.99 -7.19
N ASN A 510 -9.62 22.12 -6.22
CA ASN A 510 -8.64 21.37 -5.45
C ASN A 510 -9.18 19.97 -5.11
N PRO A 511 -9.29 19.07 -6.12
CA PRO A 511 -9.93 17.78 -5.92
C PRO A 511 -9.10 16.89 -5.01
N THR A 512 -9.75 15.94 -4.35
CA THR A 512 -9.07 14.80 -3.73
C THR A 512 -8.49 13.89 -4.83
N SER A 513 -7.30 13.31 -4.61
CA SER A 513 -6.69 12.36 -5.56
C SER A 513 -6.27 11.04 -4.92
N VAL A 514 -6.41 9.97 -5.69
CA VAL A 514 -6.05 8.58 -5.37
C VAL A 514 -5.03 8.12 -6.41
N GLN A 515 -3.77 7.89 -6.02
CA GLN A 515 -2.67 7.68 -6.97
C GLN A 515 -1.76 6.54 -6.54
N ASP A 516 -1.60 5.50 -7.36
CA ASP A 516 -0.85 4.30 -6.97
C ASP A 516 -1.38 3.71 -5.65
N VAL A 517 -2.69 3.84 -5.42
CA VAL A 517 -3.38 3.19 -4.30
C VAL A 517 -4.00 1.93 -4.86
N PHE A 518 -3.60 0.79 -4.32
CA PHE A 518 -3.97 -0.52 -4.84
C PHE A 518 -4.87 -1.24 -3.85
N ALA A 519 -5.68 -2.18 -4.34
CA ALA A 519 -6.45 -3.10 -3.51
C ALA A 519 -6.14 -4.54 -3.87
N ARG A 520 -6.00 -5.38 -2.85
CA ARG A 520 -5.90 -6.83 -2.98
C ARG A 520 -6.95 -7.51 -2.12
N VAL A 521 -7.61 -8.53 -2.67
CA VAL A 521 -8.57 -9.37 -1.95
C VAL A 521 -8.21 -10.85 -2.13
N GLY A 522 -7.47 -11.41 -1.17
CA GLY A 522 -6.95 -12.77 -1.22
C GLY A 522 -5.50 -12.86 -1.76
N GLY A 523 -5.03 -14.08 -2.02
CA GLY A 523 -3.69 -14.37 -2.57
C GLY A 523 -2.62 -14.58 -1.51
N ALA A 524 -2.62 -13.78 -0.44
CA ALA A 524 -1.74 -13.94 0.73
C ALA A 524 -2.44 -14.61 1.93
N GLY A 525 -3.48 -15.40 1.67
CA GLY A 525 -4.47 -15.86 2.65
C GLY A 525 -5.87 -15.42 2.24
N PRO A 526 -6.94 -15.86 2.93
CA PRO A 526 -8.30 -15.41 2.62
C PRO A 526 -8.44 -13.92 2.94
N GLY A 527 -9.03 -13.16 2.01
CA GLY A 527 -9.39 -11.76 2.19
C GLY A 527 -10.78 -11.52 1.62
N LYS A 528 -11.62 -10.72 2.26
CA LYS A 528 -13.00 -10.45 1.79
C LYS A 528 -13.37 -8.98 1.92
N VAL A 529 -14.09 -8.49 0.92
CA VAL A 529 -14.70 -7.15 0.94
C VAL A 529 -15.99 -7.15 0.14
N THR A 530 -16.98 -6.37 0.53
CA THR A 530 -18.20 -6.22 -0.27
C THR A 530 -17.96 -5.32 -1.49
N THR A 531 -17.46 -4.10 -1.28
CA THR A 531 -17.04 -3.17 -2.36
C THR A 531 -15.63 -2.70 -2.07
N ALA A 532 -14.63 -2.95 -2.92
CA ALA A 532 -13.26 -2.56 -2.57
C ALA A 532 -13.15 -1.04 -2.34
N PHE A 533 -13.41 -0.22 -3.36
CA PHE A 533 -13.35 1.25 -3.29
C PHE A 533 -14.71 1.90 -3.56
N VAL A 534 -15.04 2.93 -2.78
CA VAL A 534 -16.22 3.78 -2.98
C VAL A 534 -15.78 5.24 -3.09
N VAL A 535 -16.16 5.92 -4.16
CA VAL A 535 -15.85 7.34 -4.40
C VAL A 535 -17.14 8.13 -4.45
N ASN A 536 -17.42 8.85 -3.37
CA ASN A 536 -18.58 9.71 -3.22
C ASN A 536 -18.27 11.17 -3.54
N SER A 537 -17.08 11.67 -3.22
CA SER A 537 -16.73 13.08 -3.48
C SER A 537 -16.70 13.37 -4.97
N ASP A 538 -17.37 14.45 -5.36
CA ASP A 538 -17.30 15.01 -6.71
C ASP A 538 -15.85 15.42 -7.04
N ASP A 539 -15.53 15.49 -8.33
CA ASP A 539 -14.23 15.90 -8.90
C ASP A 539 -13.01 15.03 -8.55
N THR A 540 -13.19 13.95 -7.78
CA THR A 540 -12.08 13.06 -7.38
C THR A 540 -11.27 12.60 -8.60
N ILE A 541 -9.94 12.68 -8.49
CA ILE A 541 -9.01 12.18 -9.51
C ILE A 541 -8.49 10.81 -9.07
N ILE A 542 -8.85 9.75 -9.79
CA ILE A 542 -8.29 8.41 -9.64
C ILE A 542 -7.23 8.25 -10.72
N ASP A 543 -5.95 8.35 -10.35
CA ASP A 543 -4.84 8.38 -11.30
C ASP A 543 -3.86 7.22 -11.03
N HIS A 544 -4.08 6.12 -11.75
CA HIS A 544 -3.53 4.79 -11.52
C HIS A 544 -4.04 4.12 -10.24
N THR A 545 -4.90 3.13 -10.42
CA THR A 545 -5.24 2.16 -9.38
C THR A 545 -5.34 0.77 -10.00
N TRP A 546 -5.02 -0.23 -9.20
CA TRP A 546 -5.29 -1.63 -9.49
C TRP A 546 -6.08 -2.19 -8.32
N ILE A 547 -7.31 -2.57 -8.59
CA ILE A 547 -8.25 -3.12 -7.63
C ILE A 547 -8.46 -4.57 -8.02
N TRP A 548 -7.84 -5.50 -7.28
CA TRP A 548 -7.69 -6.88 -7.71
C TRP A 548 -8.27 -7.84 -6.67
N ARG A 549 -9.33 -8.57 -7.07
CA ARG A 549 -9.70 -9.80 -6.39
C ARG A 549 -8.76 -10.91 -6.88
N ALA A 550 -8.05 -11.54 -5.95
CA ALA A 550 -6.99 -12.48 -6.34
C ALA A 550 -7.52 -13.67 -7.16
N ASP A 551 -6.89 -13.95 -8.31
CA ASP A 551 -7.14 -15.13 -9.14
C ASP A 551 -6.18 -16.30 -8.83
N HIS A 552 -5.09 -16.04 -8.12
CA HIS A 552 -4.10 -17.04 -7.71
C HIS A 552 -3.48 -16.73 -6.33
N GLY A 553 -2.75 -17.71 -5.78
CA GLY A 553 -2.17 -17.65 -4.44
C GLY A 553 -3.05 -18.34 -3.40
N ALA A 554 -2.72 -18.16 -2.12
CA ALA A 554 -3.45 -18.78 -1.02
C ALA A 554 -4.78 -18.05 -0.76
N GLY A 555 -5.80 -18.80 -0.33
CA GLY A 555 -7.10 -18.21 0.04
C GLY A 555 -7.95 -17.70 -1.12
N VAL A 556 -7.72 -18.21 -2.33
CA VAL A 556 -8.49 -17.84 -3.53
C VAL A 556 -9.61 -18.86 -3.83
N GLY A 557 -10.76 -18.35 -4.28
CA GLY A 557 -11.89 -19.13 -4.77
C GLY A 557 -13.20 -18.35 -4.66
N TRP A 558 -14.24 -18.81 -5.37
CA TRP A 558 -15.50 -18.08 -5.54
C TRP A 558 -16.07 -17.50 -4.24
N GLU A 559 -16.07 -18.30 -3.16
CA GLU A 559 -16.49 -17.89 -1.82
C GLU A 559 -15.33 -17.59 -0.85
N THR A 560 -14.11 -18.06 -1.15
CA THR A 560 -12.95 -17.97 -0.23
C THR A 560 -12.45 -16.54 -0.11
N ASN A 561 -12.29 -15.84 -1.25
CA ASN A 561 -11.96 -14.42 -1.33
C ASN A 561 -13.05 -13.63 -2.05
N ARG A 562 -14.31 -13.96 -1.76
CA ARG A 562 -15.45 -13.29 -2.38
C ARG A 562 -15.34 -11.78 -2.23
N ALA A 563 -15.46 -11.09 -3.36
CA ALA A 563 -15.60 -9.66 -3.45
C ALA A 563 -16.58 -9.32 -4.56
N ASP A 564 -17.74 -8.78 -4.17
CA ASP A 564 -18.83 -8.57 -5.13
C ASP A 564 -18.53 -7.39 -6.06
N TYR A 565 -18.01 -6.28 -5.54
CA TYR A 565 -17.81 -5.05 -6.32
C TYR A 565 -16.39 -4.49 -6.17
N GLY A 566 -15.80 -4.02 -7.28
CA GLY A 566 -14.47 -3.42 -7.27
C GLY A 566 -14.53 -1.94 -6.91
N LEU A 567 -14.93 -1.10 -7.86
CA LEU A 567 -15.05 0.34 -7.72
C LEU A 567 -16.50 0.79 -7.89
N THR A 568 -17.04 1.51 -6.91
CA THR A 568 -18.30 2.25 -7.05
C THR A 568 -18.03 3.75 -7.05
N VAL A 569 -18.44 4.45 -8.11
CA VAL A 569 -18.32 5.91 -8.24
C VAL A 569 -19.69 6.57 -8.15
N ASN A 570 -19.95 7.28 -7.07
CA ASN A 570 -21.18 8.04 -6.84
C ASN A 570 -20.99 9.55 -7.09
N GLY A 571 -19.78 10.06 -6.93
CA GLY A 571 -19.46 11.48 -7.16
C GLY A 571 -19.57 11.88 -8.63
N ASN A 572 -19.96 13.13 -8.87
CA ASN A 572 -19.98 13.74 -10.20
C ASN A 572 -18.58 14.21 -10.60
N ASP A 573 -18.35 14.38 -11.91
CA ASP A 573 -17.11 14.94 -12.48
C ASP A 573 -15.82 14.19 -12.11
N VAL A 574 -15.93 13.00 -11.51
CA VAL A 574 -14.82 12.11 -11.21
C VAL A 574 -14.08 11.73 -12.50
N LEU A 575 -12.75 11.77 -12.44
CA LEU A 575 -11.88 11.36 -13.54
C LEU A 575 -11.04 10.16 -13.12
N ALA A 576 -11.11 9.08 -13.88
CA ALA A 576 -10.21 7.95 -13.79
C ALA A 576 -9.21 7.94 -14.97
N THR A 577 -7.91 7.90 -14.67
CA THR A 577 -6.83 7.80 -15.65
C THR A 577 -5.95 6.59 -15.32
N GLY A 578 -5.92 5.58 -16.19
CA GLY A 578 -5.19 4.34 -15.92
C GLY A 578 -5.90 3.45 -14.89
N LEU A 579 -7.16 3.07 -15.17
CA LEU A 579 -7.98 2.25 -14.27
C LEU A 579 -7.81 0.75 -14.56
N PHE A 580 -7.40 -0.03 -13.55
CA PHE A 580 -7.30 -1.49 -13.64
C PHE A 580 -8.18 -2.11 -12.55
N VAL A 581 -9.18 -2.92 -12.91
CA VAL A 581 -10.07 -3.57 -11.92
C VAL A 581 -10.43 -4.97 -12.37
N GLU A 582 -10.20 -5.99 -11.55
CA GLU A 582 -10.24 -7.38 -12.01
C GLU A 582 -10.88 -8.37 -11.02
N HIS A 583 -11.52 -9.37 -11.63
CA HIS A 583 -11.99 -10.63 -11.08
C HIS A 583 -13.09 -10.57 -10.02
N PHE A 584 -13.83 -9.47 -9.91
CA PHE A 584 -14.92 -9.35 -8.95
C PHE A 584 -16.08 -10.29 -9.31
N ASN A 585 -16.80 -10.76 -8.29
CA ASN A 585 -17.90 -11.70 -8.47
C ASN A 585 -19.09 -11.06 -9.24
N LYS A 586 -19.23 -9.72 -9.19
CA LYS A 586 -20.26 -8.96 -9.90
C LYS A 586 -19.66 -7.86 -10.77
N TYR A 587 -20.04 -6.59 -10.55
CA TYR A 587 -19.54 -5.46 -11.32
C TYR A 587 -18.15 -5.08 -10.82
N ASP A 588 -17.15 -5.15 -11.70
CA ASP A 588 -15.81 -4.67 -11.39
C ASP A 588 -15.83 -3.15 -11.20
N VAL A 589 -16.52 -2.42 -12.07
CA VAL A 589 -16.78 -0.97 -11.95
C VAL A 589 -18.27 -0.67 -12.09
N GLN A 590 -18.80 0.12 -11.17
CA GLN A 590 -20.13 0.72 -11.25
C GLN A 590 -20.04 2.24 -11.12
N TRP A 591 -20.58 2.96 -12.11
CA TRP A 591 -20.59 4.42 -12.17
C TRP A 591 -22.01 4.97 -12.08
N ASN A 592 -22.29 5.66 -10.98
CA ASN A 592 -23.59 6.23 -10.65
C ASN A 592 -23.62 7.77 -10.77
N GLY A 593 -22.46 8.44 -10.65
CA GLY A 593 -22.35 9.90 -10.74
C GLY A 593 -22.36 10.46 -12.17
N GLU A 594 -22.74 11.72 -12.31
CA GLU A 594 -22.81 12.43 -13.60
C GLU A 594 -21.44 12.94 -14.06
N ARG A 595 -21.29 13.14 -15.38
CA ARG A 595 -20.09 13.72 -16.03
C ARG A 595 -18.78 12.98 -15.72
N GLY A 596 -18.89 11.72 -15.33
CA GLY A 596 -17.75 10.85 -15.11
C GLY A 596 -16.93 10.63 -16.37
N ARG A 597 -15.61 10.55 -16.22
CA ARG A 597 -14.68 10.30 -17.33
C ARG A 597 -13.71 9.19 -16.99
N THR A 598 -13.45 8.29 -17.94
CA THR A 598 -12.40 7.26 -17.82
C THR A 598 -11.50 7.26 -19.05
N ILE A 599 -10.19 7.47 -18.87
CA ILE A 599 -9.19 7.33 -19.92
C ILE A 599 -8.33 6.13 -19.55
N PHE A 600 -8.37 5.11 -20.41
CA PHE A 600 -7.85 3.77 -20.17
C PHE A 600 -8.61 2.98 -19.09
N PHE A 601 -9.11 1.81 -19.48
CA PHE A 601 -9.57 0.78 -18.55
C PHE A 601 -9.05 -0.59 -18.98
N GLN A 602 -8.64 -1.39 -18.00
CA GLN A 602 -8.35 -2.80 -18.18
C GLN A 602 -9.09 -3.62 -17.13
N ASN A 603 -9.68 -4.72 -17.58
CA ASN A 603 -10.37 -5.67 -16.74
C ASN A 603 -10.17 -7.11 -17.21
N GLU A 604 -10.18 -8.01 -16.24
CA GLU A 604 -10.46 -9.42 -16.44
C GLU A 604 -11.62 -9.87 -15.56
N LYS A 605 -12.52 -10.70 -16.10
CA LYS A 605 -13.63 -11.29 -15.31
C LYS A 605 -13.12 -12.35 -14.34
N ALA A 606 -13.94 -12.71 -13.36
CA ALA A 606 -13.63 -13.76 -12.41
C ALA A 606 -13.53 -15.12 -13.11
N TYR A 607 -12.36 -15.75 -13.05
CA TYR A 607 -12.09 -17.02 -13.72
C TYR A 607 -12.85 -18.20 -13.11
N ASP A 608 -13.14 -18.06 -11.82
CA ASP A 608 -13.58 -19.12 -10.92
C ASP A 608 -15.10 -19.17 -10.70
N ALA A 609 -15.87 -18.47 -11.55
CA ALA A 609 -17.32 -18.63 -11.57
C ALA A 609 -17.69 -20.11 -11.81
N PRO A 610 -18.42 -20.77 -10.89
CA PRO A 610 -18.58 -22.22 -10.94
C PRO A 610 -19.57 -22.70 -12.02
N ASN A 611 -20.38 -21.79 -12.56
CA ASN A 611 -21.34 -22.01 -13.64
C ASN A 611 -22.01 -20.69 -14.03
N GLN A 612 -22.79 -20.71 -15.12
CA GLN A 612 -23.57 -19.56 -15.60
C GLN A 612 -24.52 -18.98 -14.53
N ALA A 613 -25.14 -19.82 -13.70
CA ALA A 613 -26.14 -19.38 -12.74
C ALA A 613 -25.53 -18.52 -11.61
N ALA A 614 -24.27 -18.78 -11.24
CA ALA A 614 -23.56 -18.02 -10.22
C ALA A 614 -23.36 -16.54 -10.59
N ILE A 615 -23.32 -16.23 -11.88
CA ILE A 615 -23.13 -14.87 -12.40
C ILE A 615 -24.38 -14.28 -13.05
N GLN A 616 -25.52 -14.98 -12.99
CA GLN A 616 -26.76 -14.49 -13.61
C GLN A 616 -27.19 -13.16 -12.96
N ASN A 617 -27.44 -12.15 -13.79
CA ASN A 617 -27.81 -10.80 -13.37
C ASN A 617 -29.19 -10.45 -13.95
N GLY A 618 -30.25 -10.91 -13.28
CA GLY A 618 -31.60 -10.83 -13.83
C GLY A 618 -31.67 -11.56 -15.18
N SER A 619 -32.05 -10.86 -16.26
CA SER A 619 -32.05 -11.41 -17.62
C SER A 619 -30.69 -11.36 -18.33
N ILE A 620 -29.67 -10.70 -17.75
CA ILE A 620 -28.34 -10.54 -18.34
C ILE A 620 -27.44 -11.70 -17.88
N GLN A 621 -26.71 -12.30 -18.83
CA GLN A 621 -25.74 -13.35 -18.55
C GLN A 621 -24.44 -12.72 -18.05
N GLY A 622 -24.19 -12.74 -16.74
CA GLY A 622 -23.02 -12.09 -16.16
C GLY A 622 -23.24 -10.63 -15.78
N TYR A 623 -22.29 -10.10 -15.01
CA TYR A 623 -22.22 -8.69 -14.63
C TYR A 623 -21.18 -8.00 -15.51
N ALA A 624 -21.50 -6.83 -16.06
CA ALA A 624 -20.55 -6.05 -16.85
C ALA A 624 -19.25 -5.79 -16.07
N ALA A 625 -18.12 -5.70 -16.76
CA ALA A 625 -16.89 -5.19 -16.17
C ALA A 625 -17.03 -3.72 -15.78
N TYR A 626 -17.76 -2.96 -16.60
CA TYR A 626 -17.98 -1.53 -16.38
C TYR A 626 -19.45 -1.19 -16.65
N LYS A 627 -20.19 -0.86 -15.59
CA LYS A 627 -21.59 -0.43 -15.68
C LYS A 627 -21.72 1.06 -15.40
N VAL A 628 -22.27 1.82 -16.34
CA VAL A 628 -22.87 3.12 -16.09
C VAL A 628 -24.34 2.92 -15.71
N ALA A 629 -24.78 3.56 -14.63
CA ALA A 629 -26.16 3.49 -14.18
C ALA A 629 -27.12 4.12 -15.19
N ASP A 630 -28.31 3.54 -15.36
CA ASP A 630 -29.26 3.93 -16.40
C ASP A 630 -29.81 5.35 -16.18
N SER A 631 -29.73 5.87 -14.94
CA SER A 631 -30.08 7.24 -14.58
C SER A 631 -29.10 8.27 -15.16
N VAL A 632 -27.82 7.92 -15.32
CA VAL A 632 -26.75 8.85 -15.75
C VAL A 632 -27.07 9.45 -17.11
N THR A 633 -26.88 10.76 -17.25
CA THR A 633 -27.13 11.50 -18.50
C THR A 633 -25.86 11.88 -19.24
N THR A 634 -24.75 12.05 -18.53
CA THR A 634 -23.45 12.41 -19.10
C THR A 634 -22.35 11.49 -18.55
N HIS A 635 -21.60 10.86 -19.43
CA HIS A 635 -20.45 10.02 -19.09
C HIS A 635 -19.56 9.83 -20.32
N GLU A 636 -18.24 9.68 -20.17
CA GLU A 636 -17.37 9.44 -21.32
C GLU A 636 -16.17 8.54 -21.03
N GLY A 637 -15.91 7.55 -21.90
CA GLY A 637 -14.77 6.63 -21.77
C GLY A 637 -13.93 6.51 -23.05
N TRP A 638 -12.60 6.35 -22.91
CA TRP A 638 -11.64 6.17 -24.02
C TRP A 638 -10.68 5.00 -23.80
N GLY A 639 -10.64 4.05 -24.74
CA GLY A 639 -9.71 2.92 -24.72
C GLY A 639 -9.97 1.96 -23.55
N LEU A 640 -11.08 1.22 -23.57
CA LEU A 640 -11.46 0.33 -22.46
C LEU A 640 -11.50 -1.13 -22.93
N GLY A 641 -10.82 -2.02 -22.19
CA GLY A 641 -10.77 -3.46 -22.47
C GLY A 641 -11.32 -4.31 -21.33
N SER A 642 -12.04 -5.40 -21.67
CA SER A 642 -12.47 -6.43 -20.72
C SER A 642 -12.20 -7.84 -21.27
N TYR A 643 -11.52 -8.68 -20.49
CA TYR A 643 -11.09 -10.01 -20.90
C TYR A 643 -11.78 -11.09 -20.08
N CYS A 644 -12.03 -12.26 -20.67
CA CYS A 644 -12.55 -13.42 -19.94
C CYS A 644 -11.63 -14.64 -20.08
N ASN A 645 -11.50 -15.37 -18.97
CA ASN A 645 -10.74 -16.61 -18.89
C ASN A 645 -11.40 -17.55 -17.87
N TYR A 646 -12.64 -17.97 -18.13
CA TYR A 646 -13.43 -18.81 -17.23
C TYR A 646 -12.87 -20.23 -17.14
N THR A 647 -11.76 -20.39 -16.43
CA THR A 647 -11.06 -21.66 -16.29
C THR A 647 -11.85 -22.69 -15.48
N ALA A 648 -12.75 -22.25 -14.58
CA ALA A 648 -13.62 -23.14 -13.81
C ALA A 648 -14.78 -23.71 -14.65
N ASP A 649 -15.35 -22.93 -15.55
CA ASP A 649 -16.37 -23.37 -16.52
C ASP A 649 -16.24 -22.60 -17.85
N PRO A 650 -15.50 -23.18 -18.83
CA PRO A 650 -15.32 -22.56 -20.15
C PRO A 650 -16.61 -22.42 -20.97
N GLY A 651 -17.72 -23.03 -20.53
CA GLY A 651 -19.03 -22.92 -21.17
C GLY A 651 -19.74 -21.60 -20.89
N ILE A 652 -19.26 -20.82 -19.92
CA ILE A 652 -19.86 -19.55 -19.50
C ILE A 652 -19.93 -18.55 -20.66
N LYS A 653 -21.08 -17.89 -20.74
CA LYS A 653 -21.33 -16.70 -21.57
C LYS A 653 -21.39 -15.46 -20.70
N GLN A 654 -20.62 -14.47 -21.09
CA GLN A 654 -20.69 -13.11 -20.58
C GLN A 654 -21.42 -12.28 -21.63
N ASP A 655 -22.50 -11.61 -21.28
CA ASP A 655 -23.33 -10.93 -22.27
C ASP A 655 -22.57 -9.78 -22.92
N HIS A 656 -21.91 -8.96 -22.10
CA HIS A 656 -21.12 -7.83 -22.55
C HIS A 656 -20.01 -7.49 -21.54
N GLY A 657 -18.96 -6.83 -22.03
CA GLY A 657 -17.95 -6.21 -21.16
C GLY A 657 -18.47 -4.91 -20.53
N PHE A 658 -19.25 -4.15 -21.27
CA PHE A 658 -19.69 -2.81 -20.89
C PHE A 658 -21.22 -2.70 -20.88
N GLN A 659 -21.78 -1.97 -19.92
CA GLN A 659 -23.21 -1.68 -19.86
C GLN A 659 -23.45 -0.19 -19.61
N ALA A 660 -24.26 0.47 -20.43
CA ALA A 660 -24.53 1.90 -20.30
C ALA A 660 -25.89 2.31 -20.89
N PRO A 661 -26.49 3.43 -20.44
CA PRO A 661 -27.67 3.98 -21.09
C PRO A 661 -27.33 4.52 -22.49
N VAL A 662 -28.23 4.31 -23.46
CA VAL A 662 -28.13 4.87 -24.81
C VAL A 662 -28.67 6.30 -24.78
N LYS A 663 -27.80 7.27 -24.50
CA LYS A 663 -28.14 8.70 -24.40
C LYS A 663 -27.06 9.54 -25.10
N PRO A 664 -27.40 10.71 -25.70
CA PRO A 664 -26.42 11.54 -26.41
C PRO A 664 -25.20 11.96 -25.58
N GLY A 665 -25.34 12.11 -24.26
CA GLY A 665 -24.27 12.51 -23.35
C GLY A 665 -23.43 11.36 -22.78
N VAL A 666 -23.82 10.10 -23.00
CA VAL A 666 -23.11 8.92 -22.47
C VAL A 666 -22.37 8.26 -23.61
N LYS A 667 -21.07 8.50 -23.74
CA LYS A 667 -20.28 8.13 -24.91
C LYS A 667 -19.11 7.20 -24.56
N PHE A 668 -18.74 6.32 -25.48
CA PHE A 668 -17.49 5.57 -25.39
C PHE A 668 -16.75 5.57 -26.71
N HIS A 669 -15.43 5.48 -26.62
CA HIS A 669 -14.51 5.42 -27.73
C HIS A 669 -13.58 4.23 -27.50
N ASP A 670 -13.38 3.43 -28.54
CA ASP A 670 -12.37 2.36 -28.57
C ASP A 670 -12.55 1.30 -27.48
N LEU A 671 -13.73 0.67 -27.48
CA LEU A 671 -14.05 -0.46 -26.60
C LEU A 671 -13.59 -1.77 -27.22
N LEU A 672 -13.15 -2.71 -26.38
CA LEU A 672 -12.90 -4.09 -26.80
C LEU A 672 -13.19 -5.12 -25.72
N VAL A 673 -13.54 -6.33 -26.16
CA VAL A 673 -13.63 -7.52 -25.32
C VAL A 673 -12.83 -8.68 -25.93
N VAL A 674 -12.24 -9.52 -25.08
CA VAL A 674 -11.37 -10.63 -25.51
C VAL A 674 -11.67 -11.89 -24.71
N SER A 675 -11.82 -13.02 -25.39
CA SER A 675 -11.77 -14.35 -24.74
C SER A 675 -10.34 -14.90 -24.82
N LEU A 676 -9.73 -15.19 -23.67
CA LEU A 676 -8.39 -15.76 -23.59
C LEU A 676 -8.47 -17.27 -23.84
N GLY A 677 -7.95 -17.73 -24.98
CA GLY A 677 -7.90 -19.16 -25.29
C GLY A 677 -9.25 -19.84 -25.48
N GLY A 678 -10.35 -19.08 -25.60
CA GLY A 678 -11.70 -19.61 -25.71
C GLY A 678 -12.35 -20.04 -24.39
N MET A 679 -11.78 -19.63 -23.24
CA MET A 679 -12.28 -19.94 -21.90
C MET A 679 -13.45 -19.02 -21.54
N GLY A 680 -14.65 -19.43 -21.96
CA GLY A 680 -15.85 -18.60 -22.01
C GLY A 680 -15.84 -17.61 -23.17
N GLN A 681 -16.96 -16.95 -23.43
CA GLN A 681 -17.10 -16.01 -24.55
C GLN A 681 -18.00 -14.82 -24.20
N TYR A 682 -17.72 -13.69 -24.82
CA TYR A 682 -18.60 -12.53 -24.84
C TYR A 682 -19.66 -12.65 -25.95
N ASN A 683 -20.92 -12.30 -25.67
CA ASN A 683 -21.95 -12.18 -26.71
C ASN A 683 -21.83 -10.84 -27.46
N HIS A 684 -21.48 -9.77 -26.75
CA HIS A 684 -21.37 -8.40 -27.25
C HIS A 684 -20.21 -7.65 -26.58
N VAL A 685 -19.85 -6.48 -27.12
CA VAL A 685 -18.85 -5.59 -26.51
C VAL A 685 -19.55 -4.75 -25.43
N ILE A 686 -20.57 -3.98 -25.83
CA ILE A 686 -21.35 -3.08 -24.96
C ILE A 686 -22.84 -3.27 -25.17
N ASN A 687 -23.61 -3.46 -24.10
CA ASN A 687 -25.04 -3.79 -24.16
C ASN A 687 -25.30 -4.94 -25.18
N ASN A 688 -25.91 -4.61 -26.33
CA ASN A 688 -26.22 -5.49 -27.45
C ASN A 688 -25.45 -5.10 -28.74
N THR A 689 -24.40 -4.29 -28.62
CA THR A 689 -23.58 -3.75 -29.72
C THR A 689 -22.16 -4.34 -29.69
N GLY A 690 -21.60 -4.56 -30.89
CA GLY A 690 -20.34 -5.28 -31.07
C GLY A 690 -20.55 -6.78 -31.25
N GLY A 691 -19.65 -7.41 -32.01
CA GLY A 691 -19.71 -8.84 -32.30
C GLY A 691 -19.35 -9.71 -31.09
N ALA A 692 -19.81 -10.96 -31.08
CA ALA A 692 -19.37 -11.94 -30.09
C ALA A 692 -17.89 -12.30 -30.29
N THR A 693 -17.21 -12.65 -29.20
CA THR A 693 -15.94 -13.37 -29.31
C THR A 693 -16.21 -14.82 -29.72
N SER A 694 -15.25 -15.46 -30.40
CA SER A 694 -15.40 -16.85 -30.82
C SER A 694 -14.06 -17.55 -31.01
N GLY A 695 -14.09 -18.89 -31.01
CA GLY A 695 -12.90 -19.72 -31.15
C GLY A 695 -11.92 -19.58 -29.99
N THR A 696 -10.67 -20.00 -30.22
CA THR A 696 -9.60 -20.07 -29.21
C THR A 696 -8.41 -19.16 -29.53
N SER A 697 -8.46 -18.40 -30.63
CA SER A 697 -7.33 -17.61 -31.15
C SER A 697 -7.11 -16.26 -30.45
N THR A 698 -7.85 -15.96 -29.37
CA THR A 698 -7.72 -14.72 -28.58
C THR A 698 -7.77 -13.46 -29.44
N VAL A 699 -8.82 -13.33 -30.25
CA VAL A 699 -9.04 -12.18 -31.15
C VAL A 699 -10.00 -11.18 -30.48
N PRO A 700 -9.63 -9.90 -30.36
CA PRO A 700 -10.52 -8.88 -29.82
C PRO A 700 -11.77 -8.65 -30.68
N SER A 701 -12.92 -8.54 -30.04
CA SER A 701 -14.10 -7.90 -30.63
C SER A 701 -14.13 -6.43 -30.19
N THR A 702 -14.48 -5.52 -31.11
CA THR A 702 -14.31 -4.07 -30.88
C THR A 702 -15.56 -3.27 -31.22
N VAL A 703 -15.70 -2.12 -30.56
CA VAL A 703 -16.65 -1.05 -30.90
C VAL A 703 -15.88 0.28 -30.83
N THR A 704 -15.75 0.96 -31.97
CA THR A 704 -14.98 2.22 -32.06
C THR A 704 -15.69 3.40 -31.41
N SER A 705 -17.03 3.41 -31.40
CA SER A 705 -17.84 4.51 -30.87
C SER A 705 -19.17 4.00 -30.32
N PHE A 706 -19.68 4.66 -29.28
CA PHE A 706 -21.00 4.40 -28.68
C PHE A 706 -21.57 5.69 -28.05
N PRO A 707 -22.91 5.86 -27.99
CA PRO A 707 -23.89 5.14 -28.77
C PRO A 707 -23.76 5.44 -30.26
#